data_AF-A0A662R2Y9-F1
#
_entry.id   AF-A0A662R2Y9-F1
#
_cell.length_a   1.000
_cell.length_b   1.000
_cell.length_c   1.000
_cell.angle_alpha   90.00
_cell.angle_beta   90.00
_cell.angle_gamma   90.00
#
_symmetry.space_group_name_H-M   'P 1'
#
loop_
_entity.id
_entity.type
_entity.pdbx_description
1 polymer ?
#
loop_
_entity_poly.entity_id
_entity_poly.type
_entity_poly.pdbx_seq_one_letter_code
_entity_poly.pdbx_strand_id
1 'polypeptide(L)'
;MNKSKSAHILAISILLTMICAVSAVSGDGSVSQDELTRIDTINTAIRANGSNWVAGTTSVSGLSIEEKRRLCSARITPVPENLTVMCPPVGAGVSYGTFDWRNKDGKNWMTPVRNQGSCGSCWAFGVIGAVEAMIAIDAGDPTKDVDLSEQCLVSDCCNAGSCGGGYPTGALAYIRDHGVPNETCFSYRARNSACTPCDDWAEHAWKIEDFAYIDSTTDAYKWALHEYGPMVVVLKVPDDWFYYTGGIYEPTVSFSDGVGWANHCVVLVGYNDAEDCWIIKNSWGKYWGENGYARVRYGNLEQYNYGYAVINTTCPGAPVILVDPAEVNATVPIDGNGSMNLTVTNNGDDLLAYSMIDDEGWLIESPTNGTVEPGSLANITVTYDATGLSAGSHSANITITDDDHETLRIPVHLTVTPKVISTDSTGMEKNGYLLGDDVYVKVYGLIPDTQYRIYIQPDPVNEGDTLINTPLDFYGVESVISSPTGQIANTLIWQSVLSSPWNEKWDIVLDNCAAGTAGTYDIAYDGLGRFETLASDITPPVVSSVSLNKTEVTAGDSILVTCNAADDDEVSSVAADGVELVRSGDVWSGIIIAAAGGTHVVNVSAIDASGNAGWNNSTSYTVIDTVIGDTVSIGSATGSKGSVVTVQIGLAHAENITGVSPTITYNPSVVQVLNMSVNTSVVTMDMQGTPNIDNTAGMARMSLTSAGITVAGTTPIVDVTFHLADNNGLSTDLKFVNTAMMLSDTDFNAFAPAIIEDGSITILMKGDFNGNDVIDIGDVAEIANLQSGNLATTSENLVVGDFNNNGLIDVYDVAKLADYQL
;
A
#
# COMPACT_ATOMS: atom_id res chain seq x y z
N MET A 1 -44.08 -84.59 -15.73
CA MET A 1 -45.08 -85.29 -16.57
C MET A 1 -44.99 -84.73 -17.98
N ASN A 2 -45.26 -85.54 -19.01
CA ASN A 2 -45.20 -85.19 -20.46
C ASN A 2 -43.81 -84.73 -20.96
N LYS A 3 -43.26 -85.15 -22.12
CA LYS A 3 -43.81 -85.35 -23.49
C LYS A 3 -44.07 -83.99 -24.19
N SER A 4 -43.72 -83.77 -25.46
CA SER A 4 -43.25 -84.74 -26.47
C SER A 4 -42.59 -84.11 -27.71
N LYS A 5 -41.57 -84.80 -28.27
CA LYS A 5 -41.18 -84.94 -29.70
C LYS A 5 -40.77 -83.65 -30.47
N SER A 6 -39.74 -83.60 -31.33
CA SER A 6 -39.00 -84.57 -32.19
C SER A 6 -39.46 -84.63 -33.66
N ALA A 7 -38.55 -84.19 -34.54
CA ALA A 7 -38.27 -84.66 -35.90
C ALA A 7 -36.74 -84.51 -36.08
N HIS A 8 -35.91 -85.53 -36.33
CA HIS A 8 -35.81 -86.46 -37.48
C HIS A 8 -35.09 -85.81 -38.69
N ILE A 9 -33.82 -86.15 -38.97
CA ILE A 9 -33.32 -87.26 -39.87
C ILE A 9 -33.48 -86.86 -41.36
N LEU A 10 -32.52 -86.97 -42.31
CA LEU A 10 -31.14 -87.54 -42.47
C LEU A 10 -30.22 -86.41 -43.05
N ALA A 11 -28.97 -86.46 -43.57
CA ALA A 11 -27.88 -87.43 -43.90
C ALA A 11 -26.53 -86.65 -43.81
N ILE A 12 -25.34 -87.19 -43.50
CA ILE A 12 -24.44 -88.19 -44.14
C ILE A 12 -23.85 -87.78 -45.52
N SER A 13 -22.66 -87.15 -45.45
CA SER A 13 -21.44 -87.25 -46.29
C SER A 13 -21.51 -87.25 -47.84
N ILE A 14 -20.78 -86.32 -48.48
CA ILE A 14 -19.49 -86.60 -49.21
C ILE A 14 -18.82 -85.32 -49.78
N LEU A 15 -17.47 -85.35 -49.81
CA LEU A 15 -16.49 -84.53 -50.57
C LEU A 15 -15.97 -83.18 -50.02
N LEU A 16 -14.66 -82.98 -50.26
CA LEU A 16 -13.87 -81.76 -50.00
C LEU A 16 -14.14 -80.70 -51.08
N THR A 17 -14.39 -79.45 -50.71
CA THR A 17 -13.42 -78.33 -50.81
C THR A 17 -14.05 -76.97 -50.43
N MET A 18 -13.19 -76.05 -49.95
CA MET A 18 -13.41 -74.60 -49.78
C MET A 18 -14.36 -74.05 -48.69
N ILE A 19 -13.96 -72.88 -48.18
CA ILE A 19 -14.69 -71.87 -47.37
C ILE A 19 -14.95 -72.19 -45.88
N CYS A 20 -14.01 -71.67 -45.07
CA CYS A 20 -14.19 -70.83 -43.87
C CYS A 20 -15.12 -71.24 -42.70
N ALA A 21 -14.49 -71.31 -41.52
CA ALA A 21 -14.86 -70.68 -40.24
C ALA A 21 -16.34 -70.62 -39.79
N VAL A 22 -16.61 -71.21 -38.60
CA VAL A 22 -16.79 -70.43 -37.36
C VAL A 22 -16.16 -71.21 -36.19
N SER A 23 -15.29 -70.56 -35.41
CA SER A 23 -14.84 -71.07 -34.11
C SER A 23 -15.77 -70.54 -33.01
N ALA A 24 -16.57 -71.40 -32.38
CA ALA A 24 -17.39 -71.03 -31.23
C ALA A 24 -16.63 -71.34 -29.93
N VAL A 25 -15.87 -70.35 -29.42
CA VAL A 25 -15.12 -70.47 -28.17
C VAL A 25 -16.07 -70.45 -26.97
N SER A 26 -16.04 -71.50 -26.16
CA SER A 26 -16.53 -71.45 -24.79
C SER A 26 -15.44 -70.82 -23.90
N GLY A 27 -15.67 -69.59 -23.42
CA GLY A 27 -14.75 -68.91 -22.52
C GLY A 27 -14.74 -69.52 -21.13
N ASP A 28 -13.74 -70.34 -20.84
CA ASP A 28 -13.28 -70.64 -19.48
C ASP A 28 -12.07 -69.72 -19.18
N GLY A 29 -11.87 -69.37 -17.91
CA GLY A 29 -10.77 -68.51 -17.45
C GLY A 29 -9.40 -69.21 -17.37
N SER A 30 -9.23 -70.33 -18.08
CA SER A 30 -8.02 -71.14 -18.06
C SER A 30 -6.91 -70.50 -18.88
N VAL A 31 -5.75 -70.24 -18.26
CA VAL A 31 -4.51 -69.86 -18.95
C VAL A 31 -4.20 -70.89 -20.04
N SER A 32 -3.88 -70.41 -21.26
CA SER A 32 -3.73 -71.32 -22.40
C SER A 32 -2.51 -72.22 -22.26
N GLN A 33 -2.57 -73.44 -22.81
CA GLN A 33 -1.44 -74.39 -22.76
C GLN A 33 -0.19 -73.82 -23.46
N ASP A 34 -0.37 -73.00 -24.50
CA ASP A 34 0.72 -72.34 -25.21
C ASP A 34 1.36 -71.23 -24.34
N GLU A 35 0.55 -70.49 -23.57
CA GLU A 35 1.04 -69.48 -22.61
C GLU A 35 1.80 -70.14 -21.45
N LEU A 36 1.28 -71.22 -20.86
CA LEU A 36 1.99 -72.00 -19.84
C LEU A 36 3.32 -72.55 -20.36
N THR A 37 3.36 -73.00 -21.62
CA THR A 37 4.59 -73.48 -22.28
C THR A 37 5.58 -72.34 -22.52
N ARG A 38 5.11 -71.14 -22.89
CA ARG A 38 5.94 -69.93 -23.02
C ARG A 38 6.51 -69.50 -21.66
N ILE A 39 5.72 -69.54 -20.59
CA ILE A 39 6.13 -69.20 -19.22
C ILE A 39 7.21 -70.15 -18.70
N ASP A 40 7.10 -71.47 -18.90
CA ASP A 40 8.17 -72.41 -18.48
C ASP A 40 9.43 -72.29 -19.35
N THR A 41 9.27 -71.96 -20.64
CA THR A 41 10.41 -71.66 -21.53
C THR A 41 11.20 -70.46 -20.98
N ILE A 42 10.52 -69.36 -20.62
CA ILE A 42 11.15 -68.16 -20.06
C ILE A 42 11.78 -68.48 -18.71
N ASN A 43 11.05 -69.10 -17.78
CA ASN A 43 11.61 -69.46 -16.46
C ASN A 43 12.78 -70.44 -16.56
N THR A 44 12.85 -71.28 -17.58
CA THR A 44 14.02 -72.13 -17.85
C THR A 44 15.23 -71.32 -18.33
N ALA A 45 15.03 -70.30 -19.18
CA ALA A 45 16.10 -69.39 -19.59
C ALA A 45 16.61 -68.52 -18.43
N ILE A 46 15.71 -67.96 -17.59
CA ILE A 46 16.06 -67.27 -16.34
C ILE A 46 16.99 -68.13 -15.48
N ARG A 47 16.58 -69.38 -15.20
CA ARG A 47 17.37 -70.34 -14.40
C ARG A 47 18.72 -70.69 -15.04
N ALA A 48 18.80 -70.74 -16.37
CA ALA A 48 20.04 -71.04 -17.09
C ALA A 48 21.01 -69.86 -17.14
N ASN A 49 20.49 -68.62 -17.21
CA ASN A 49 21.28 -67.39 -17.22
C ASN A 49 21.73 -66.95 -15.81
N GLY A 50 21.06 -67.45 -14.75
CA GLY A 50 21.29 -67.03 -13.37
C GLY A 50 20.57 -65.73 -12.99
N SER A 51 19.56 -65.33 -13.77
CA SER A 51 18.84 -64.06 -13.60
C SER A 51 17.88 -64.07 -12.41
N ASN A 52 17.75 -62.92 -11.74
CA ASN A 52 17.02 -62.80 -10.46
C ASN A 52 15.58 -62.25 -10.62
N TRP A 53 14.81 -62.79 -11.56
CA TRP A 53 13.40 -62.43 -11.75
C TRP A 53 12.52 -63.66 -12.05
N VAL A 54 11.20 -63.49 -12.09
CA VAL A 54 10.23 -64.57 -12.32
C VAL A 54 9.22 -64.18 -13.39
N ALA A 55 8.93 -65.13 -14.29
CA ALA A 55 7.89 -65.00 -15.32
C ALA A 55 6.60 -65.74 -14.92
N GLY A 56 5.45 -65.16 -15.24
CA GLY A 56 4.11 -65.69 -14.99
C GLY A 56 3.03 -65.03 -15.83
N THR A 57 1.77 -65.29 -15.50
CA THR A 57 0.61 -64.63 -16.12
C THR A 57 0.41 -63.23 -15.52
N THR A 58 0.09 -62.25 -16.36
CA THR A 58 -0.09 -60.83 -16.01
C THR A 58 -1.36 -60.27 -16.68
N SER A 59 -1.68 -58.98 -16.47
CA SER A 59 -2.73 -58.28 -17.23
C SER A 59 -2.51 -58.24 -18.75
N VAL A 60 -1.30 -58.53 -19.25
CA VAL A 60 -0.92 -58.40 -20.67
C VAL A 60 -0.29 -59.67 -21.28
N SER A 61 0.01 -60.70 -20.47
CA SER A 61 0.68 -61.92 -20.93
C SER A 61 -0.14 -62.72 -21.95
N GLY A 62 -1.46 -62.75 -21.81
CA GLY A 62 -2.38 -63.47 -22.70
C GLY A 62 -2.72 -62.75 -24.02
N LEU A 63 -2.28 -61.50 -24.22
CA LEU A 63 -2.60 -60.71 -25.42
C LEU A 63 -1.91 -61.24 -26.70
N SER A 64 -2.49 -60.96 -27.86
CA SER A 64 -1.85 -61.25 -29.17
C SER A 64 -0.57 -60.42 -29.37
N ILE A 65 0.29 -60.82 -30.31
CA ILE A 65 1.52 -60.08 -30.61
C ILE A 65 1.23 -58.70 -31.22
N GLU A 66 0.13 -58.55 -31.96
CA GLU A 66 -0.37 -57.26 -32.46
C GLU A 66 -0.83 -56.33 -31.32
N GLU A 67 -1.49 -56.86 -30.29
CA GLU A 67 -1.92 -56.07 -29.13
C GLU A 67 -0.74 -55.70 -28.24
N LYS A 68 0.18 -56.64 -27.97
CA LYS A 68 1.45 -56.39 -27.27
C LYS A 68 2.29 -55.31 -27.97
N ARG A 69 2.33 -55.31 -29.30
CA ARG A 69 2.98 -54.25 -30.09
C ARG A 69 2.29 -52.88 -29.95
N ARG A 70 0.96 -52.82 -29.80
CA ARG A 70 0.25 -51.55 -29.59
C ARG A 70 0.58 -50.93 -28.24
N LEU A 71 0.72 -51.71 -27.17
CA LEU A 71 1.11 -51.21 -25.84
C LEU A 71 2.39 -50.37 -25.91
N CYS A 72 3.39 -50.88 -26.63
CA CYS A 72 4.71 -50.30 -26.78
C CYS A 72 4.80 -49.39 -28.03
N SER A 73 4.20 -48.21 -27.96
CA SER A 73 4.16 -47.22 -29.06
C SER A 73 4.83 -45.87 -28.76
N ALA A 74 5.72 -45.79 -27.76
CA ALA A 74 6.56 -44.60 -27.58
C ALA A 74 7.54 -44.45 -28.75
N ARG A 75 7.73 -43.23 -29.22
CA ARG A 75 8.65 -42.90 -30.32
C ARG A 75 9.82 -42.10 -29.78
N ILE A 76 11.03 -42.52 -30.16
CA ILE A 76 12.29 -41.86 -29.76
C ILE A 76 12.78 -40.96 -30.91
N THR A 77 13.18 -39.75 -30.56
CA THR A 77 13.99 -38.86 -31.40
C THR A 77 15.44 -38.84 -30.88
N PRO A 78 16.41 -38.40 -31.68
CA PRO A 78 17.63 -37.81 -31.13
C PRO A 78 17.28 -36.71 -30.11
N VAL A 79 18.19 -36.43 -29.17
CA VAL A 79 18.09 -35.28 -28.28
C VAL A 79 18.12 -34.00 -29.14
N PRO A 80 17.11 -33.11 -29.06
CA PRO A 80 17.14 -31.83 -29.76
C PRO A 80 18.33 -30.95 -29.34
N GLU A 81 19.00 -30.31 -30.31
CA GLU A 81 20.25 -29.55 -30.10
C GLU A 81 20.12 -28.36 -29.12
N ASN A 82 18.90 -27.90 -28.87
CA ASN A 82 18.60 -26.75 -28.00
C ASN A 82 18.26 -27.13 -26.54
N LEU A 83 18.21 -28.42 -26.19
CA LEU A 83 17.85 -28.85 -24.83
C LEU A 83 19.05 -28.85 -23.89
N THR A 84 18.82 -28.38 -22.66
CA THR A 84 19.82 -28.41 -21.59
C THR A 84 20.23 -29.84 -21.27
N VAL A 85 21.51 -30.14 -21.48
CA VAL A 85 22.14 -31.39 -21.03
C VAL A 85 22.60 -31.19 -19.58
N MET A 86 22.00 -31.94 -18.67
CA MET A 86 22.33 -31.92 -17.24
C MET A 86 23.14 -33.15 -16.86
N CYS A 87 24.20 -32.92 -16.09
CA CYS A 87 25.07 -33.95 -15.54
C CYS A 87 25.51 -33.56 -14.11
N PRO A 88 25.90 -34.52 -13.25
CA PRO A 88 26.30 -34.23 -11.87
C PRO A 88 27.44 -33.20 -11.82
N PRO A 89 27.34 -32.15 -10.99
CA PRO A 89 28.43 -31.22 -10.76
C PRO A 89 29.73 -31.94 -10.35
N VAL A 90 30.89 -31.41 -10.76
CA VAL A 90 32.18 -32.05 -10.46
C VAL A 90 32.44 -32.06 -8.95
N GLY A 91 32.32 -33.24 -8.35
CA GLY A 91 32.42 -33.43 -6.90
C GLY A 91 31.08 -33.54 -6.15
N ALA A 92 29.94 -33.54 -6.86
CA ALA A 92 28.64 -33.85 -6.27
C ALA A 92 28.65 -35.27 -5.66
N GLY A 93 28.17 -35.37 -4.42
CA GLY A 93 28.09 -36.63 -3.68
C GLY A 93 26.90 -37.47 -4.13
N VAL A 94 27.07 -38.31 -5.15
CA VAL A 94 26.05 -39.29 -5.55
C VAL A 94 25.79 -40.24 -4.36
N SER A 95 24.55 -40.28 -3.89
CA SER A 95 24.18 -41.06 -2.69
C SER A 95 24.17 -42.55 -3.01
N TYR A 96 25.07 -43.32 -2.39
CA TYR A 96 25.14 -44.78 -2.56
C TYR A 96 24.21 -45.50 -1.58
N GLY A 97 23.31 -46.33 -2.08
CA GLY A 97 22.33 -47.05 -1.26
C GLY A 97 21.03 -47.36 -1.99
N THR A 98 19.91 -47.18 -1.27
CA THR A 98 18.56 -47.40 -1.79
C THR A 98 17.77 -46.09 -1.69
N PHE A 99 17.04 -45.74 -2.75
CA PHE A 99 16.22 -44.54 -2.82
C PHE A 99 14.95 -44.84 -3.64
N ASP A 100 13.80 -44.37 -3.18
CA ASP A 100 12.50 -44.71 -3.78
C ASP A 100 11.48 -43.61 -3.45
N TRP A 101 10.99 -42.89 -4.44
CA TRP A 101 9.97 -41.84 -4.26
C TRP A 101 8.64 -42.38 -3.72
N ARG A 102 8.41 -43.70 -3.73
CA ARG A 102 7.28 -44.34 -3.05
C ARG A 102 7.42 -44.41 -1.52
N ASN A 103 8.62 -44.14 -1.00
CA ASN A 103 8.94 -44.19 0.42
C ASN A 103 10.12 -43.26 0.77
N LYS A 104 10.05 -42.00 0.35
CA LYS A 104 10.99 -40.95 0.79
C LYS A 104 10.50 -40.42 2.13
N ASP A 105 11.32 -40.59 3.17
CA ASP A 105 11.04 -40.16 4.55
C ASP A 105 9.71 -40.69 5.13
N GLY A 106 9.32 -41.91 4.75
CA GLY A 106 8.07 -42.55 5.17
C GLY A 106 6.83 -42.12 4.37
N LYS A 107 7.00 -41.25 3.36
CA LYS A 107 5.94 -40.68 2.51
C LYS A 107 6.04 -41.25 1.08
N ASN A 108 4.89 -41.46 0.45
CA ASN A 108 4.77 -41.84 -0.96
C ASN A 108 4.45 -40.60 -1.80
N TRP A 109 5.32 -40.25 -2.73
CA TRP A 109 5.18 -39.09 -3.62
C TRP A 109 4.74 -39.50 -5.04
N MET A 110 4.42 -40.79 -5.26
CA MET A 110 3.94 -41.29 -6.55
C MET A 110 2.41 -41.46 -6.53
N THR A 111 1.72 -40.88 -7.51
CA THR A 111 0.31 -41.17 -7.78
C THR A 111 0.05 -42.66 -8.07
N PRO A 112 -1.20 -43.15 -7.96
CA PRO A 112 -1.55 -44.55 -8.24
C PRO A 112 -1.12 -45.08 -9.62
N VAL A 113 -1.07 -46.41 -9.75
CA VAL A 113 -0.77 -47.07 -11.04
C VAL A 113 -2.01 -47.07 -11.95
N ARG A 114 -1.88 -46.36 -13.07
CA ARG A 114 -2.87 -46.23 -14.15
C ARG A 114 -2.79 -47.39 -15.16
N ASN A 115 -3.68 -47.43 -16.15
CA ASN A 115 -3.69 -48.45 -17.20
C ASN A 115 -4.03 -47.89 -18.60
N GLN A 116 -3.08 -47.93 -19.53
CA GLN A 116 -3.27 -47.46 -20.91
C GLN A 116 -4.27 -48.28 -21.74
N GLY A 117 -4.63 -49.48 -21.29
CA GLY A 117 -5.55 -50.37 -22.00
C GLY A 117 -5.03 -50.77 -23.38
N SER A 118 -5.90 -50.78 -24.39
CA SER A 118 -5.55 -51.15 -25.78
C SER A 118 -4.90 -50.03 -26.62
N CYS A 119 -4.64 -48.87 -26.02
CA CYS A 119 -4.11 -47.68 -26.69
C CYS A 119 -2.58 -47.61 -26.59
N GLY A 120 -1.90 -47.21 -27.66
CA GLY A 120 -0.45 -46.97 -27.68
C GLY A 120 -0.04 -45.63 -27.09
N SER A 121 -0.43 -45.37 -25.84
CA SER A 121 -0.28 -44.09 -25.12
C SER A 121 0.73 -44.14 -23.97
N CYS A 122 1.58 -45.17 -23.87
CA CYS A 122 2.62 -45.26 -22.84
C CYS A 122 3.50 -43.99 -22.73
N TRP A 123 3.71 -43.28 -23.83
CA TRP A 123 4.42 -41.99 -23.90
C TRP A 123 3.70 -40.82 -23.21
N ALA A 124 2.37 -40.89 -23.07
CA ALA A 124 1.59 -39.94 -22.29
C ALA A 124 1.64 -40.32 -20.80
N PHE A 125 1.33 -41.58 -20.45
CA PHE A 125 1.37 -42.06 -19.06
C PHE A 125 2.77 -41.95 -18.40
N GLY A 126 3.84 -42.20 -19.15
CA GLY A 126 5.22 -42.09 -18.66
C GLY A 126 5.70 -40.65 -18.46
N VAL A 127 5.03 -39.67 -19.09
CA VAL A 127 5.27 -38.24 -18.87
C VAL A 127 4.38 -37.71 -17.76
N ILE A 128 3.07 -37.94 -17.85
CA ILE A 128 2.08 -37.54 -16.85
C ILE A 128 2.45 -38.10 -15.47
N GLY A 129 2.78 -39.38 -15.35
CA GLY A 129 3.18 -39.99 -14.08
C GLY A 129 4.52 -39.50 -13.50
N ALA A 130 5.27 -38.67 -14.23
CA ALA A 130 6.42 -37.92 -13.71
C ALA A 130 6.00 -36.50 -13.28
N VAL A 131 5.25 -35.79 -14.13
CA VAL A 131 4.70 -34.44 -13.83
C VAL A 131 3.81 -34.45 -12.59
N GLU A 132 2.92 -35.44 -12.45
CA GLU A 132 2.08 -35.65 -11.26
C GLU A 132 2.90 -35.76 -9.96
N ALA A 133 4.03 -36.46 -10.02
CA ALA A 133 4.90 -36.61 -8.85
C ALA A 133 5.67 -35.31 -8.56
N MET A 134 6.05 -34.56 -9.59
CA MET A 134 6.66 -33.24 -9.42
C MET A 134 5.70 -32.23 -8.81
N ILE A 135 4.41 -32.22 -9.19
CA ILE A 135 3.40 -31.36 -8.55
C ILE A 135 3.34 -31.62 -7.03
N ALA A 136 3.35 -32.89 -6.62
CA ALA A 136 3.38 -33.24 -5.19
C ALA A 136 4.71 -32.87 -4.50
N ILE A 137 5.84 -32.97 -5.20
CA ILE A 137 7.19 -32.64 -4.69
C ILE A 137 7.35 -31.13 -4.51
N ASP A 138 6.98 -30.34 -5.52
CA ASP A 138 7.13 -28.89 -5.56
C ASP A 138 6.20 -28.21 -4.54
N ALA A 139 4.97 -28.72 -4.39
CA ALA A 139 4.05 -28.33 -3.33
C ALA A 139 4.48 -28.79 -1.92
N GLY A 140 5.51 -29.63 -1.80
CA GLY A 140 5.96 -30.22 -0.53
C GLY A 140 4.99 -31.23 0.11
N ASP A 141 3.87 -31.51 -0.54
CA ASP A 141 2.76 -32.32 -0.02
C ASP A 141 2.56 -33.64 -0.79
N PRO A 142 2.92 -34.80 -0.19
CA PRO A 142 2.64 -36.12 -0.77
C PRO A 142 1.16 -36.54 -0.66
N THR A 143 0.29 -35.71 -0.08
CA THR A 143 -1.16 -35.94 0.00
C THR A 143 -1.98 -35.11 -0.99
N LYS A 144 -1.32 -34.27 -1.81
CA LYS A 144 -1.96 -33.49 -2.89
C LYS A 144 -2.67 -34.45 -3.85
N ASP A 145 -3.97 -34.26 -4.02
CA ASP A 145 -4.78 -35.08 -4.94
C ASP A 145 -4.55 -34.60 -6.38
N VAL A 146 -3.60 -35.26 -7.06
CA VAL A 146 -3.19 -34.95 -8.44
C VAL A 146 -3.46 -36.18 -9.31
N ASP A 147 -4.31 -36.01 -10.33
CA ASP A 147 -4.67 -37.06 -11.29
C ASP A 147 -4.93 -36.37 -12.65
N LEU A 148 -3.95 -36.43 -13.56
CA LEU A 148 -3.96 -35.61 -14.79
C LEU A 148 -4.50 -36.38 -16.00
N SER A 149 -5.05 -35.64 -16.98
CA SER A 149 -5.62 -36.21 -18.20
C SER A 149 -4.53 -36.68 -19.17
N GLU A 150 -4.27 -37.98 -19.21
CA GLU A 150 -3.53 -38.58 -20.34
C GLU A 150 -4.34 -38.48 -21.65
N GLN A 151 -5.65 -38.20 -21.58
CA GLN A 151 -6.56 -38.08 -22.73
C GLN A 151 -6.38 -36.78 -23.51
N CYS A 152 -5.94 -35.67 -22.91
CA CYS A 152 -5.54 -34.46 -23.67
C CYS A 152 -4.51 -34.83 -24.72
N LEU A 153 -3.37 -35.37 -24.26
CA LEU A 153 -2.21 -35.68 -25.10
C LEU A 153 -2.58 -36.65 -26.24
N VAL A 154 -3.44 -37.62 -25.97
CA VAL A 154 -3.91 -38.66 -26.92
C VAL A 154 -5.01 -38.17 -27.89
N SER A 155 -5.58 -36.98 -27.67
CA SER A 155 -6.71 -36.43 -28.41
C SER A 155 -6.32 -35.28 -29.36
N ASP A 156 -7.23 -34.95 -30.27
CA ASP A 156 -7.02 -33.96 -31.34
C ASP A 156 -6.78 -32.52 -30.82
N CYS A 157 -6.99 -32.24 -29.53
CA CYS A 157 -6.67 -30.97 -28.87
C CYS A 157 -5.16 -30.71 -28.78
N CYS A 158 -4.40 -31.72 -28.33
CA CYS A 158 -3.05 -31.50 -27.84
C CYS A 158 -1.96 -31.91 -28.86
N ASN A 159 -2.34 -32.65 -29.91
CA ASN A 159 -1.50 -32.98 -31.09
C ASN A 159 -0.12 -33.62 -30.80
N ALA A 160 0.16 -34.01 -29.55
CA ALA A 160 1.43 -34.59 -29.10
C ALA A 160 1.61 -36.06 -29.55
N GLY A 161 0.52 -36.74 -29.89
CA GLY A 161 0.52 -38.10 -30.40
C GLY A 161 -0.89 -38.68 -30.54
N SER A 162 -1.00 -40.00 -30.43
CA SER A 162 -2.28 -40.73 -30.47
C SER A 162 -2.11 -42.15 -29.90
N CYS A 163 -3.16 -42.99 -29.95
CA CYS A 163 -3.02 -44.43 -29.74
C CYS A 163 -2.18 -45.16 -30.81
N GLY A 164 -1.79 -44.47 -31.89
CA GLY A 164 -0.76 -44.91 -32.84
C GLY A 164 0.67 -44.49 -32.44
N GLY A 165 0.86 -44.10 -31.18
CA GLY A 165 2.11 -43.61 -30.64
C GLY A 165 2.29 -42.09 -30.70
N GLY A 166 3.31 -41.63 -29.97
CA GLY A 166 3.69 -40.24 -29.77
C GLY A 166 5.08 -40.15 -29.15
N TYR A 167 5.55 -38.92 -28.93
CA TYR A 167 6.91 -38.64 -28.47
C TYR A 167 6.88 -38.12 -27.02
N PRO A 168 7.56 -38.75 -26.05
CA PRO A 168 7.60 -38.25 -24.67
C PRO A 168 8.12 -36.80 -24.58
N THR A 169 9.17 -36.47 -25.33
CA THR A 169 9.67 -35.09 -25.48
C THR A 169 8.66 -34.12 -26.10
N GLY A 170 7.76 -34.61 -26.97
CA GLY A 170 6.67 -33.80 -27.53
C GLY A 170 5.52 -33.58 -26.55
N ALA A 171 5.26 -34.54 -25.66
CA ALA A 171 4.31 -34.38 -24.55
C ALA A 171 4.84 -33.41 -23.48
N LEU A 172 6.11 -33.52 -23.10
CA LEU A 172 6.77 -32.59 -22.18
C LEU A 172 6.72 -31.14 -22.73
N ALA A 173 7.08 -30.94 -24.00
CA ALA A 173 6.96 -29.63 -24.64
C ALA A 173 5.50 -29.11 -24.68
N TYR A 174 4.51 -29.98 -24.92
CA TYR A 174 3.11 -29.56 -24.88
C TYR A 174 2.66 -29.13 -23.47
N ILE A 175 3.05 -29.89 -22.43
CA ILE A 175 2.72 -29.56 -21.03
C ILE A 175 3.38 -28.25 -20.62
N ARG A 176 4.61 -27.97 -21.06
CA ARG A 176 5.26 -26.66 -20.84
C ARG A 176 4.52 -25.52 -21.55
N ASP A 177 4.29 -25.69 -22.86
CA ASP A 177 3.82 -24.60 -23.73
C ASP A 177 2.31 -24.31 -23.60
N HIS A 178 1.51 -25.28 -23.12
CA HIS A 178 0.04 -25.19 -23.05
C HIS A 178 -0.54 -25.73 -21.73
N GLY A 179 0.03 -26.80 -21.18
CA GLY A 179 -0.45 -27.48 -19.97
C GLY A 179 -1.44 -28.62 -20.23
N VAL A 180 -1.88 -29.27 -19.16
CA VAL A 180 -2.86 -30.38 -19.15
C VAL A 180 -3.88 -30.23 -18.03
N PRO A 181 -5.16 -30.58 -18.24
CA PRO A 181 -6.18 -30.54 -17.21
C PRO A 181 -6.20 -31.82 -16.36
N ASN A 182 -6.91 -31.77 -15.23
CA ASN A 182 -7.22 -32.94 -14.42
C ASN A 182 -8.02 -34.00 -15.20
N GLU A 183 -7.86 -35.28 -14.86
CA GLU A 183 -8.61 -36.42 -15.41
C GLU A 183 -10.13 -36.28 -15.22
N THR A 184 -10.57 -35.60 -14.16
CA THR A 184 -11.98 -35.27 -13.92
C THR A 184 -12.58 -34.36 -15.01
N CYS A 185 -11.79 -33.44 -15.55
CA CYS A 185 -12.17 -32.56 -16.65
C CYS A 185 -12.15 -33.26 -18.02
N PHE A 186 -11.18 -34.17 -18.26
CA PHE A 186 -11.10 -34.89 -19.53
C PHE A 186 -10.66 -36.35 -19.39
N SER A 187 -11.58 -37.21 -18.95
CA SER A 187 -11.24 -38.57 -18.52
C SER A 187 -10.81 -39.52 -19.64
N TYR A 188 -9.88 -40.43 -19.33
CA TYR A 188 -9.24 -41.38 -20.23
C TYR A 188 -10.18 -42.44 -20.81
N ARG A 189 -10.03 -42.66 -22.12
CA ARG A 189 -10.97 -43.42 -22.97
C ARG A 189 -10.30 -44.59 -23.71
N ALA A 190 -8.99 -44.77 -23.55
CA ALA A 190 -8.16 -45.75 -24.27
C ALA A 190 -8.33 -45.74 -25.81
N ARG A 191 -8.58 -44.55 -26.39
CA ARG A 191 -8.77 -44.32 -27.82
C ARG A 191 -8.47 -42.87 -28.19
N ASN A 192 -8.17 -42.61 -29.47
CA ASN A 192 -8.21 -41.26 -30.02
C ASN A 192 -9.63 -40.68 -29.87
N SER A 193 -9.75 -39.38 -29.57
CA SER A 193 -11.01 -38.64 -29.62
C SER A 193 -10.80 -37.18 -29.99
N ALA A 194 -11.87 -36.53 -30.43
CA ALA A 194 -11.90 -35.08 -30.59
C ALA A 194 -11.66 -34.36 -29.25
N CYS A 195 -11.08 -33.16 -29.33
CA CYS A 195 -11.05 -32.17 -28.24
C CYS A 195 -12.44 -32.07 -27.59
N THR A 196 -12.56 -32.59 -26.37
CA THR A 196 -13.78 -32.53 -25.53
C THR A 196 -13.45 -32.53 -24.02
N PRO A 197 -12.56 -31.63 -23.54
CA PRO A 197 -12.41 -31.33 -22.10
C PRO A 197 -13.59 -30.48 -21.58
N CYS A 198 -13.53 -30.07 -20.31
CA CYS A 198 -14.33 -28.99 -19.74
C CYS A 198 -14.05 -27.63 -20.43
N ASP A 199 -14.97 -26.67 -20.32
CA ASP A 199 -14.96 -25.43 -21.11
C ASP A 199 -13.83 -24.45 -20.69
N ASP A 200 -13.46 -24.48 -19.41
CA ASP A 200 -12.50 -23.66 -18.65
C ASP A 200 -11.12 -24.32 -18.47
N TRP A 201 -10.89 -25.48 -19.09
CA TRP A 201 -9.74 -26.35 -18.83
C TRP A 201 -8.37 -25.70 -19.01
N ALA A 202 -8.27 -24.70 -19.89
CA ALA A 202 -7.01 -24.05 -20.27
C ALA A 202 -6.59 -22.95 -19.28
N GLU A 203 -7.57 -22.40 -18.55
CA GLU A 203 -7.37 -21.44 -17.47
C GLU A 203 -6.88 -22.17 -16.21
N HIS A 204 -7.20 -23.47 -16.05
CA HIS A 204 -6.82 -24.35 -14.93
C HIS A 204 -5.81 -25.45 -15.34
N ALA A 205 -4.98 -25.20 -16.36
CA ALA A 205 -4.08 -26.21 -16.95
C ALA A 205 -2.71 -26.28 -16.24
N TRP A 206 -2.38 -27.43 -15.65
CA TRP A 206 -1.08 -27.74 -15.05
C TRP A 206 0.04 -27.75 -16.09
N LYS A 207 1.14 -27.07 -15.78
CA LYS A 207 2.31 -26.89 -16.65
C LYS A 207 3.59 -27.34 -15.95
N ILE A 208 4.67 -27.44 -16.74
CA ILE A 208 6.05 -27.54 -16.25
C ILE A 208 6.79 -26.28 -16.67
N GLU A 209 7.82 -25.83 -15.93
CA GLU A 209 8.58 -24.65 -16.37
C GLU A 209 9.52 -25.00 -17.53
N ASP A 210 10.23 -26.13 -17.45
CA ASP A 210 10.91 -26.76 -18.57
C ASP A 210 11.12 -28.27 -18.37
N PHE A 211 11.87 -28.91 -19.26
CA PHE A 211 12.35 -30.28 -19.08
C PHE A 211 13.78 -30.40 -19.60
N ALA A 212 14.62 -31.19 -18.93
CA ALA A 212 16.04 -31.31 -19.23
C ALA A 212 16.43 -32.73 -19.65
N TYR A 213 17.39 -32.86 -20.55
CA TYR A 213 18.00 -34.15 -20.88
C TYR A 213 19.07 -34.50 -19.85
N ILE A 214 18.97 -35.68 -19.24
CA ILE A 214 19.96 -36.16 -18.27
C ILE A 214 20.97 -37.05 -18.98
N ASP A 215 22.26 -36.79 -18.75
CA ASP A 215 23.35 -37.64 -19.25
C ASP A 215 23.11 -39.10 -18.89
N SER A 216 23.15 -40.00 -19.88
CA SER A 216 22.69 -41.38 -19.70
C SER A 216 23.77 -42.28 -19.09
N THR A 217 24.09 -41.99 -17.83
CA THR A 217 24.95 -42.78 -16.95
C THR A 217 24.22 -43.06 -15.63
N THR A 218 24.56 -44.16 -14.97
CA THR A 218 23.91 -44.56 -13.71
C THR A 218 24.06 -43.51 -12.61
N ASP A 219 25.22 -42.88 -12.49
CA ASP A 219 25.46 -41.82 -11.49
C ASP A 219 24.70 -40.52 -11.79
N ALA A 220 24.50 -40.18 -13.08
CA ALA A 220 23.71 -39.02 -13.49
C ALA A 220 22.21 -39.22 -13.28
N TYR A 221 21.67 -40.41 -13.60
CA TYR A 221 20.27 -40.75 -13.32
C TYR A 221 20.00 -40.80 -11.80
N LYS A 222 20.95 -41.29 -10.98
CA LYS A 222 20.86 -41.23 -9.51
C LYS A 222 20.81 -39.79 -9.02
N TRP A 223 21.73 -38.94 -9.47
CA TRP A 223 21.76 -37.54 -9.06
C TRP A 223 20.45 -36.81 -9.44
N ALA A 224 20.00 -36.95 -10.68
CA ALA A 224 18.75 -36.34 -11.13
C ALA A 224 17.53 -36.84 -10.35
N LEU A 225 17.50 -38.11 -9.91
CA LEU A 225 16.45 -38.63 -9.04
C LEU A 225 16.38 -37.94 -7.65
N HIS A 226 17.50 -37.42 -7.13
CA HIS A 226 17.53 -36.64 -5.89
C HIS A 226 17.27 -35.14 -6.12
N GLU A 227 17.81 -34.58 -7.21
CA GLU A 227 17.77 -33.15 -7.53
C GLU A 227 16.44 -32.71 -8.16
N TYR A 228 15.89 -33.52 -9.08
CA TYR A 228 14.73 -33.18 -9.94
C TYR A 228 13.63 -34.24 -9.92
N GLY A 229 13.63 -35.14 -8.94
CA GLY A 229 12.56 -36.11 -8.76
C GLY A 229 12.44 -37.21 -9.84
N PRO A 230 11.25 -37.83 -9.98
CA PRO A 230 11.02 -38.94 -10.90
C PRO A 230 11.22 -38.57 -12.38
N MET A 231 11.99 -39.39 -13.10
CA MET A 231 12.39 -39.10 -14.47
C MET A 231 11.54 -39.83 -15.52
N VAL A 232 11.28 -39.17 -16.65
CA VAL A 232 10.70 -39.79 -17.84
C VAL A 232 11.80 -40.59 -18.56
N VAL A 233 11.61 -41.91 -18.67
CA VAL A 233 12.56 -42.80 -19.37
C VAL A 233 11.85 -43.71 -20.37
N VAL A 234 12.64 -44.37 -21.22
CA VAL A 234 12.15 -45.38 -22.17
C VAL A 234 12.97 -46.66 -22.10
N LEU A 235 12.34 -47.77 -22.47
CA LEU A 235 13.00 -49.05 -22.69
C LEU A 235 12.54 -49.71 -23.99
N LYS A 236 13.38 -50.59 -24.54
CA LYS A 236 12.92 -51.63 -25.45
C LYS A 236 12.19 -52.67 -24.60
N VAL A 237 10.95 -52.99 -24.96
CA VAL A 237 10.25 -54.15 -24.40
C VAL A 237 10.63 -55.41 -25.20
N PRO A 238 11.32 -56.39 -24.59
CA PRO A 238 11.51 -57.71 -25.17
C PRO A 238 10.28 -58.59 -24.90
N ASP A 239 10.24 -59.75 -25.55
CA ASP A 239 9.04 -60.58 -25.57
C ASP A 239 8.74 -61.28 -24.23
N ASP A 240 9.73 -61.38 -23.34
CA ASP A 240 9.61 -61.98 -22.01
C ASP A 240 9.12 -61.00 -20.91
N TRP A 241 9.24 -59.69 -21.15
CA TRP A 241 8.77 -58.61 -20.24
C TRP A 241 7.25 -58.59 -20.02
N PHE A 242 6.45 -59.01 -21.00
CA PHE A 242 4.98 -59.14 -20.83
C PHE A 242 4.60 -60.17 -19.75
N TYR A 243 5.52 -61.05 -19.37
CA TYR A 243 5.33 -62.09 -18.36
C TYR A 243 5.98 -61.73 -17.01
N TYR A 244 6.62 -60.57 -16.87
CA TYR A 244 7.30 -60.17 -15.63
C TYR A 244 6.31 -60.05 -14.46
N THR A 245 6.58 -60.79 -13.38
CA THR A 245 5.80 -60.76 -12.11
C THR A 245 6.61 -60.32 -10.89
N GLY A 246 7.93 -60.17 -11.00
CA GLY A 246 8.77 -59.66 -9.90
C GLY A 246 10.25 -60.04 -9.99
N GLY A 247 11.06 -59.40 -9.16
CA GLY A 247 12.53 -59.51 -9.12
C GLY A 247 13.24 -58.49 -10.01
N ILE A 248 14.56 -58.62 -10.15
CA ILE A 248 15.42 -57.73 -10.95
C ILE A 248 15.39 -58.20 -12.41
N TYR A 249 14.59 -57.54 -13.24
CA TYR A 249 14.48 -57.88 -14.65
C TYR A 249 15.77 -57.60 -15.43
N GLU A 250 16.13 -58.56 -16.26
CA GLU A 250 17.08 -58.44 -17.35
C GLU A 250 16.61 -59.36 -18.50
N PRO A 251 16.76 -58.97 -19.79
CA PRO A 251 16.23 -59.76 -20.90
C PRO A 251 16.88 -61.14 -21.00
N THR A 252 16.07 -62.21 -21.02
CA THR A 252 16.57 -63.61 -21.06
C THR A 252 16.32 -64.31 -22.38
N VAL A 253 15.21 -64.00 -23.05
CA VAL A 253 14.87 -64.52 -24.37
C VAL A 253 14.29 -63.43 -25.26
N SER A 254 14.61 -63.51 -26.55
CA SER A 254 13.88 -62.82 -27.61
C SER A 254 13.41 -63.88 -28.60
N PHE A 255 12.14 -63.81 -28.98
CA PHE A 255 11.57 -64.71 -29.97
C PHE A 255 11.59 -64.02 -31.35
N SER A 256 11.47 -64.80 -32.42
CA SER A 256 11.59 -64.29 -33.80
C SER A 256 10.43 -63.39 -34.26
N ASP A 257 9.37 -63.31 -33.46
CA ASP A 257 8.15 -62.51 -33.64
C ASP A 257 8.20 -61.14 -32.93
N GLY A 258 9.41 -60.65 -32.60
CA GLY A 258 9.67 -59.50 -31.72
C GLY A 258 8.87 -58.20 -31.89
N VAL A 259 8.80 -57.43 -30.79
CA VAL A 259 7.99 -56.20 -30.66
C VAL A 259 8.54 -54.98 -31.43
N GLY A 260 9.87 -54.82 -31.50
CA GLY A 260 10.52 -53.64 -32.07
C GLY A 260 11.84 -53.27 -31.39
N TRP A 261 12.28 -52.02 -31.55
CA TRP A 261 13.38 -51.40 -30.81
C TRP A 261 12.81 -50.25 -29.96
N ALA A 262 13.31 -50.11 -28.73
CA ALA A 262 13.14 -48.95 -27.82
C ALA A 262 11.81 -48.18 -27.99
N ASN A 263 10.74 -48.72 -27.40
CA ASN A 263 9.36 -48.47 -27.82
C ASN A 263 8.35 -48.30 -26.67
N HIS A 264 8.78 -48.35 -25.40
CA HIS A 264 7.88 -48.20 -24.25
C HIS A 264 8.41 -47.12 -23.31
N CYS A 265 7.51 -46.30 -22.76
CA CYS A 265 7.84 -45.19 -21.86
C CYS A 265 7.25 -45.43 -20.48
N VAL A 266 8.04 -45.12 -19.45
CA VAL A 266 7.78 -45.41 -18.03
C VAL A 266 8.42 -44.31 -17.17
N VAL A 267 8.01 -44.21 -15.91
CA VAL A 267 8.65 -43.30 -14.95
C VAL A 267 9.74 -44.05 -14.20
N LEU A 268 10.94 -43.49 -14.11
CA LEU A 268 11.99 -43.94 -13.19
C LEU A 268 11.76 -43.26 -11.83
N VAL A 269 11.57 -44.05 -10.76
CA VAL A 269 11.14 -43.56 -9.44
C VAL A 269 12.13 -43.86 -8.31
N GLY A 270 13.21 -44.58 -8.58
CA GLY A 270 14.16 -44.99 -7.55
C GLY A 270 15.23 -45.97 -8.03
N TYR A 271 16.08 -46.41 -7.10
CA TYR A 271 17.18 -47.33 -7.32
C TYR A 271 17.58 -48.10 -6.05
N ASN A 272 18.31 -49.21 -6.23
CA ASN A 272 18.87 -50.01 -5.14
C ASN A 272 20.27 -50.55 -5.50
N ASP A 273 21.31 -49.96 -4.91
CA ASP A 273 22.72 -50.36 -5.10
C ASP A 273 23.08 -51.71 -4.49
N ALA A 274 22.27 -52.24 -3.56
CA ALA A 274 22.45 -53.61 -3.06
C ALA A 274 21.94 -54.68 -4.05
N GLU A 275 21.23 -54.28 -5.10
CA GLU A 275 20.61 -55.15 -6.12
C GLU A 275 21.01 -54.79 -7.57
N ASP A 276 21.89 -53.80 -7.77
CA ASP A 276 22.25 -53.24 -9.08
C ASP A 276 21.02 -52.89 -9.96
N CYS A 277 19.96 -52.31 -9.37
CA CYS A 277 18.68 -52.12 -10.08
C CYS A 277 18.00 -50.76 -9.91
N TRP A 278 17.40 -50.30 -11.00
CA TRP A 278 16.40 -49.24 -11.06
C TRP A 278 15.02 -49.71 -10.59
N ILE A 279 14.18 -48.78 -10.15
CA ILE A 279 12.76 -48.97 -9.83
C ILE A 279 11.92 -48.11 -10.78
N ILE A 280 10.98 -48.69 -11.53
CA ILE A 280 10.14 -47.97 -12.49
C ILE A 280 8.62 -48.14 -12.24
N LYS A 281 7.82 -47.10 -12.54
CA LYS A 281 6.34 -47.12 -12.61
C LYS A 281 5.91 -47.44 -14.04
N ASN A 282 5.16 -48.52 -14.24
CA ASN A 282 4.58 -48.90 -15.54
C ASN A 282 3.09 -48.54 -15.61
N SER A 283 2.52 -48.53 -16.82
CA SER A 283 1.16 -48.08 -17.14
C SER A 283 0.26 -49.22 -17.66
N TRP A 284 0.50 -50.46 -17.22
CA TRP A 284 -0.28 -51.66 -17.59
C TRP A 284 -1.20 -52.17 -16.46
N GLY A 285 -1.47 -51.29 -15.48
CA GLY A 285 -2.25 -51.59 -14.30
C GLY A 285 -1.52 -52.44 -13.26
N LYS A 286 -2.02 -52.43 -12.02
CA LYS A 286 -1.44 -53.12 -10.84
C LYS A 286 -1.33 -54.65 -10.92
N TYR A 287 -1.82 -55.28 -12.00
CA TYR A 287 -1.80 -56.74 -12.22
C TYR A 287 -0.70 -57.19 -13.20
N TRP A 288 0.27 -56.32 -13.48
CA TRP A 288 1.54 -56.65 -14.12
C TRP A 288 2.68 -56.26 -13.17
N GLY A 289 3.76 -57.04 -13.14
CA GLY A 289 4.93 -56.76 -12.30
C GLY A 289 4.64 -56.66 -10.79
N GLU A 290 5.48 -55.88 -10.10
CA GLU A 290 5.45 -55.67 -8.65
C GLU A 290 4.39 -54.58 -8.32
N ASN A 291 3.11 -54.97 -8.36
CA ASN A 291 1.95 -54.07 -8.24
C ASN A 291 1.91 -52.93 -9.28
N GLY A 292 2.37 -53.20 -10.51
CA GLY A 292 2.48 -52.20 -11.58
C GLY A 292 3.85 -51.52 -11.68
N TYR A 293 4.74 -51.78 -10.72
CA TYR A 293 6.14 -51.37 -10.78
C TYR A 293 7.02 -52.52 -11.30
N ALA A 294 8.27 -52.22 -11.63
CA ALA A 294 9.30 -53.24 -11.87
C ALA A 294 10.67 -52.79 -11.39
N ARG A 295 11.50 -53.75 -11.02
CA ARG A 295 12.94 -53.56 -10.84
C ARG A 295 13.69 -54.02 -12.07
N VAL A 296 14.64 -53.22 -12.54
CA VAL A 296 15.34 -53.40 -13.83
C VAL A 296 16.84 -53.20 -13.60
N ARG A 297 17.69 -54.13 -14.05
CA ARG A 297 19.15 -54.02 -13.82
C ARG A 297 19.73 -52.74 -14.45
N TYR A 298 20.66 -52.07 -13.76
CA TYR A 298 21.44 -50.94 -14.27
C TYR A 298 22.02 -51.20 -15.67
N GLY A 299 22.20 -50.13 -16.45
CA GLY A 299 22.57 -50.15 -17.87
C GLY A 299 21.40 -50.44 -18.82
N ASN A 300 20.29 -51.06 -18.37
CA ASN A 300 19.20 -51.43 -19.27
C ASN A 300 18.31 -50.24 -19.71
N LEU A 301 18.34 -49.12 -18.98
CA LEU A 301 17.61 -47.90 -19.36
C LEU A 301 18.56 -46.92 -20.07
N GLU A 302 19.76 -46.75 -19.48
CA GLU A 302 20.81 -45.84 -19.91
C GLU A 302 21.26 -46.09 -21.36
N GLN A 303 21.28 -47.35 -21.81
CA GLN A 303 21.64 -47.75 -23.19
C GLN A 303 20.83 -47.07 -24.31
N TYR A 304 19.70 -46.42 -23.99
CA TYR A 304 18.84 -45.76 -24.97
C TYR A 304 19.09 -44.25 -25.12
N ASN A 305 19.97 -43.64 -24.32
CA ASN A 305 20.30 -42.20 -24.34
C ASN A 305 19.04 -41.31 -24.31
N TYR A 306 18.13 -41.61 -23.37
CA TYR A 306 16.79 -41.02 -23.32
C TYR A 306 16.21 -41.09 -21.91
N GLY A 307 16.72 -40.21 -21.04
CA GLY A 307 16.18 -39.90 -19.73
C GLY A 307 15.99 -38.40 -19.60
N TYR A 308 14.81 -37.98 -19.16
CA TYR A 308 14.45 -36.56 -19.01
C TYR A 308 13.93 -36.28 -17.61
N ALA A 309 14.41 -35.20 -17.00
CA ALA A 309 13.82 -34.64 -15.80
C ALA A 309 12.77 -33.58 -16.18
N VAL A 310 11.72 -33.50 -15.38
CA VAL A 310 10.81 -32.34 -15.35
C VAL A 310 11.48 -31.27 -14.48
N ILE A 311 11.51 -30.03 -14.94
CA ILE A 311 12.11 -28.91 -14.21
C ILE A 311 10.96 -28.00 -13.77
N ASN A 312 10.61 -28.13 -12.48
CA ASN A 312 9.52 -27.45 -11.79
C ASN A 312 8.13 -27.65 -12.42
N THR A 313 7.09 -27.43 -11.63
CA THR A 313 5.69 -27.42 -12.05
C THR A 313 5.04 -26.10 -11.72
N THR A 314 4.19 -25.62 -12.62
CA THR A 314 3.39 -24.39 -12.42
C THR A 314 1.93 -24.72 -12.59
N CYS A 315 1.13 -24.32 -11.61
CA CYS A 315 -0.31 -24.24 -11.72
C CYS A 315 -0.69 -22.79 -12.04
N PRO A 316 -1.85 -22.54 -12.65
CA PRO A 316 -2.73 -21.45 -12.23
C PRO A 316 -3.06 -21.72 -10.75
N GLY A 317 -2.22 -21.19 -9.87
CA GLY A 317 -2.13 -21.62 -8.47
C GLY A 317 -3.14 -20.89 -7.60
N ALA A 318 -4.17 -21.64 -7.17
CA ALA A 318 -5.22 -21.16 -6.26
C ALA A 318 -4.65 -20.28 -5.12
N PRO A 319 -5.32 -19.17 -4.80
CA PRO A 319 -4.76 -18.09 -3.98
C PRO A 319 -4.41 -18.54 -2.55
N VAL A 320 -3.15 -18.36 -2.16
CA VAL A 320 -2.68 -18.75 -0.82
C VAL A 320 -2.89 -17.60 0.16
N ILE A 321 -3.96 -17.69 0.95
CA ILE A 321 -4.24 -16.72 2.03
C ILE A 321 -3.20 -16.85 3.14
N LEU A 322 -2.47 -15.75 3.40
CA LEU A 322 -1.71 -15.55 4.63
C LEU A 322 -2.21 -14.30 5.36
N VAL A 323 -2.07 -14.27 6.69
CA VAL A 323 -2.47 -13.14 7.52
C VAL A 323 -1.42 -12.80 8.57
N ASP A 324 -1.26 -11.50 8.83
CA ASP A 324 -0.41 -10.97 9.90
C ASP A 324 -1.13 -9.80 10.60
N PRO A 325 -1.37 -9.86 11.93
CA PRO A 325 -1.03 -10.97 12.83
C PRO A 325 -1.88 -12.23 12.61
N ALA A 326 -1.33 -13.39 12.98
CA ALA A 326 -2.02 -14.69 12.87
C ALA A 326 -3.17 -14.88 13.89
N GLU A 327 -3.26 -14.02 14.90
CA GLU A 327 -4.28 -13.98 15.95
C GLU A 327 -4.47 -12.53 16.42
N VAL A 328 -5.68 -12.14 16.82
CA VAL A 328 -5.99 -10.79 17.31
C VAL A 328 -6.16 -10.83 18.83
N ASN A 329 -5.17 -10.31 19.56
CA ASN A 329 -5.25 -10.16 21.02
C ASN A 329 -5.53 -8.68 21.37
N ALA A 330 -6.59 -8.42 22.12
CA ALA A 330 -7.02 -7.06 22.47
C ALA A 330 -7.52 -6.95 23.92
N THR A 331 -7.37 -5.77 24.52
CA THR A 331 -7.85 -5.46 25.87
C THR A 331 -8.55 -4.11 25.89
N VAL A 332 -9.77 -4.03 26.42
CA VAL A 332 -10.57 -2.80 26.55
C VAL A 332 -11.36 -2.78 27.86
N PRO A 333 -11.69 -1.61 28.44
CA PRO A 333 -12.65 -1.54 29.53
C PRO A 333 -14.08 -1.87 29.05
N ILE A 334 -14.96 -2.28 29.98
CA ILE A 334 -16.41 -2.41 29.75
C ILE A 334 -17.00 -1.11 29.17
N ASP A 335 -17.90 -1.25 28.20
CA ASP A 335 -18.43 -0.15 27.37
C ASP A 335 -17.33 0.71 26.70
N GLY A 336 -16.17 0.11 26.45
CA GLY A 336 -15.07 0.65 25.65
C GLY A 336 -14.99 -0.03 24.28
N ASN A 337 -14.28 0.61 23.35
CA ASN A 337 -14.03 0.09 22.01
C ASN A 337 -12.56 0.29 21.59
N GLY A 338 -12.17 -0.37 20.51
CA GLY A 338 -10.85 -0.21 19.89
C GLY A 338 -10.77 -0.92 18.55
N SER A 339 -9.59 -0.85 17.92
CA SER A 339 -9.34 -1.51 16.64
C SER A 339 -7.87 -1.93 16.46
N MET A 340 -7.68 -2.96 15.65
CA MET A 340 -6.38 -3.47 15.20
C MET A 340 -6.38 -3.55 13.67
N ASN A 341 -5.22 -3.33 13.04
CA ASN A 341 -5.04 -3.62 11.63
C ASN A 341 -4.52 -5.05 11.44
N LEU A 342 -5.17 -5.77 10.55
CA LEU A 342 -4.80 -7.09 10.04
C LEU A 342 -4.40 -6.94 8.58
N THR A 343 -3.35 -7.61 8.14
CA THR A 343 -3.03 -7.74 6.71
C THR A 343 -3.50 -9.09 6.18
N VAL A 344 -4.00 -9.10 4.95
CA VAL A 344 -4.30 -10.31 4.16
C VAL A 344 -3.39 -10.29 2.95
N THR A 345 -2.48 -11.24 2.85
CA THR A 345 -1.50 -11.35 1.75
C THR A 345 -1.87 -12.54 0.88
N ASN A 346 -1.82 -12.37 -0.44
CA ASN A 346 -1.93 -13.47 -1.40
C ASN A 346 -0.54 -13.93 -1.81
N ASN A 347 -0.14 -15.13 -1.38
CA ASN A 347 1.10 -15.79 -1.78
C ASN A 347 0.89 -16.91 -2.82
N GLY A 348 -0.30 -17.00 -3.42
CA GLY A 348 -0.58 -17.87 -4.57
C GLY A 348 -0.26 -17.20 -5.90
N ASP A 349 -0.53 -17.91 -6.99
CA ASP A 349 -0.23 -17.48 -8.37
C ASP A 349 -1.45 -16.90 -9.10
N ASP A 350 -2.66 -17.05 -8.55
CA ASP A 350 -3.93 -16.51 -9.06
C ASP A 350 -4.58 -15.50 -8.08
N LEU A 351 -5.64 -14.81 -8.52
CA LEU A 351 -6.28 -13.70 -7.81
C LEU A 351 -7.11 -14.16 -6.59
N LEU A 352 -6.73 -13.73 -5.38
CA LEU A 352 -7.49 -13.98 -4.14
C LEU A 352 -8.78 -13.15 -4.11
N ALA A 353 -9.95 -13.78 -4.21
CA ALA A 353 -11.26 -13.12 -4.17
C ALA A 353 -11.97 -13.33 -2.81
N TYR A 354 -11.37 -12.79 -1.75
CA TYR A 354 -11.78 -13.10 -0.38
C TYR A 354 -13.12 -12.49 0.05
N SER A 355 -13.78 -13.21 0.96
CA SER A 355 -14.90 -12.76 1.79
C SER A 355 -14.63 -13.07 3.27
N MET A 356 -15.24 -12.32 4.19
CA MET A 356 -15.07 -12.47 5.63
C MET A 356 -16.42 -12.52 6.35
N ILE A 357 -16.43 -13.26 7.46
CA ILE A 357 -17.48 -13.26 8.48
C ILE A 357 -16.86 -13.47 9.88
N ASP A 358 -17.43 -12.83 10.89
CA ASP A 358 -17.26 -13.14 12.31
C ASP A 358 -18.23 -14.25 12.78
N ASP A 359 -18.14 -14.62 14.07
CA ASP A 359 -19.12 -15.46 14.77
C ASP A 359 -19.75 -14.80 16.02
N GLU A 360 -19.47 -13.51 16.27
CA GLU A 360 -19.75 -12.80 17.53
C GLU A 360 -19.92 -11.28 17.31
N GLY A 361 -21.17 -10.79 17.43
CA GLY A 361 -21.57 -9.42 17.06
C GLY A 361 -21.06 -8.25 17.93
N TRP A 362 -20.00 -8.45 18.72
CA TRP A 362 -19.15 -7.39 19.31
C TRP A 362 -17.90 -7.11 18.47
N LEU A 363 -17.66 -7.90 17.42
CA LEU A 363 -16.55 -7.80 16.47
C LEU A 363 -17.06 -7.27 15.11
N ILE A 364 -16.25 -6.47 14.43
CA ILE A 364 -16.55 -5.96 13.07
C ILE A 364 -15.26 -5.83 12.26
N GLU A 365 -15.09 -6.61 11.20
CA GLU A 365 -14.02 -6.44 10.20
C GLU A 365 -14.44 -5.53 9.03
N SER A 366 -13.48 -4.79 8.46
CA SER A 366 -13.71 -3.92 7.31
C SER A 366 -12.43 -3.74 6.47
N PRO A 367 -12.48 -3.95 5.14
CA PRO A 367 -13.63 -4.41 4.36
C PRO A 367 -13.90 -5.92 4.55
N THR A 368 -15.18 -6.33 4.50
CA THR A 368 -15.60 -7.74 4.63
C THR A 368 -15.43 -8.57 3.34
N ASN A 369 -14.92 -7.97 2.26
CA ASN A 369 -14.64 -8.61 0.98
C ASN A 369 -13.71 -7.74 0.13
N GLY A 370 -12.98 -8.37 -0.78
CA GLY A 370 -12.07 -7.67 -1.71
C GLY A 370 -11.30 -8.63 -2.61
N THR A 371 -10.35 -8.07 -3.36
CA THR A 371 -9.48 -8.84 -4.27
C THR A 371 -8.01 -8.51 -3.99
N VAL A 372 -7.14 -9.52 -3.98
CA VAL A 372 -5.69 -9.34 -3.76
C VAL A 372 -4.90 -10.07 -4.85
N GLU A 373 -4.20 -9.30 -5.68
CA GLU A 373 -3.31 -9.80 -6.74
C GLU A 373 -2.17 -10.68 -6.16
N PRO A 374 -1.64 -11.66 -6.90
CA PRO A 374 -0.45 -12.42 -6.52
C PRO A 374 0.70 -11.55 -5.99
N GLY A 375 1.26 -11.93 -4.84
CA GLY A 375 2.34 -11.20 -4.16
C GLY A 375 1.94 -9.85 -3.56
N SER A 376 0.65 -9.51 -3.52
CA SER A 376 0.12 -8.26 -2.94
C SER A 376 -0.58 -8.51 -1.60
N LEU A 377 -0.96 -7.41 -0.92
CA LEU A 377 -1.72 -7.46 0.33
C LEU A 377 -2.89 -6.45 0.35
N ALA A 378 -3.91 -6.76 1.16
CA ALA A 378 -4.95 -5.86 1.60
C ALA A 378 -4.83 -5.58 3.10
N ASN A 379 -5.24 -4.38 3.52
CA ASN A 379 -5.35 -4.01 4.93
C ASN A 379 -6.82 -4.10 5.36
N ILE A 380 -7.07 -4.78 6.48
CA ILE A 380 -8.37 -4.95 7.12
C ILE A 380 -8.30 -4.30 8.50
N THR A 381 -9.25 -3.44 8.84
CA THR A 381 -9.41 -2.95 10.21
C THR A 381 -10.41 -3.84 10.93
N VAL A 382 -9.94 -4.51 11.98
CA VAL A 382 -10.76 -5.30 12.92
C VAL A 382 -11.11 -4.39 14.08
N THR A 383 -12.40 -4.17 14.32
CA THR A 383 -12.94 -3.29 15.36
C THR A 383 -13.68 -4.14 16.40
N TYR A 384 -13.55 -3.78 17.68
CA TYR A 384 -14.19 -4.48 18.79
C TYR A 384 -14.89 -3.49 19.73
N ASP A 385 -16.13 -3.79 20.12
CA ASP A 385 -16.99 -2.97 20.98
C ASP A 385 -17.49 -3.78 22.17
N ALA A 386 -17.02 -3.44 23.38
CA ALA A 386 -17.39 -4.12 24.62
C ALA A 386 -18.69 -3.58 25.27
N THR A 387 -19.50 -2.81 24.53
CA THR A 387 -20.80 -2.31 25.01
C THR A 387 -21.72 -3.45 25.45
N GLY A 388 -21.99 -3.53 26.75
CA GLY A 388 -22.81 -4.57 27.35
C GLY A 388 -22.16 -5.95 27.53
N LEU A 389 -20.86 -6.11 27.22
CA LEU A 389 -20.09 -7.30 27.63
C LEU A 389 -19.76 -7.23 29.13
N SER A 390 -19.72 -8.38 29.81
CA SER A 390 -19.19 -8.45 31.18
C SER A 390 -17.66 -8.46 31.18
N ALA A 391 -17.01 -8.00 32.26
CA ALA A 391 -15.57 -8.17 32.39
C ALA A 391 -15.16 -9.66 32.41
N GLY A 392 -13.94 -9.93 31.95
CA GLY A 392 -13.38 -11.27 31.70
C GLY A 392 -12.91 -11.45 30.25
N SER A 393 -12.52 -12.67 29.90
CA SER A 393 -12.07 -13.02 28.55
C SER A 393 -13.23 -13.50 27.68
N HIS A 394 -13.32 -12.93 26.47
CA HIS A 394 -14.22 -13.31 25.38
C HIS A 394 -13.40 -13.81 24.20
N SER A 395 -13.98 -14.60 23.31
CA SER A 395 -13.28 -15.08 22.11
C SER A 395 -14.21 -15.31 20.94
N ALA A 396 -13.71 -15.03 19.74
CA ALA A 396 -14.39 -15.11 18.45
C ALA A 396 -13.45 -15.65 17.37
N ASN A 397 -13.95 -15.91 16.16
CA ASN A 397 -13.18 -16.35 15.01
C ASN A 397 -13.59 -15.56 13.75
N ILE A 398 -12.67 -14.76 13.19
CA ILE A 398 -12.85 -14.25 11.83
C ILE A 398 -12.58 -15.43 10.88
N THR A 399 -13.52 -15.73 9.99
CA THR A 399 -13.35 -16.74 8.95
C THR A 399 -13.22 -16.05 7.60
N ILE A 400 -12.00 -16.06 7.03
CA ILE A 400 -11.78 -15.67 5.64
C ILE A 400 -12.14 -16.87 4.76
N THR A 401 -12.92 -16.65 3.72
CA THR A 401 -13.29 -17.65 2.71
C THR A 401 -12.95 -17.13 1.31
N ASP A 402 -12.20 -17.92 0.56
CA ASP A 402 -11.85 -17.70 -0.84
C ASP A 402 -12.96 -18.19 -1.80
N ASP A 403 -12.92 -17.83 -3.09
CA ASP A 403 -13.90 -18.31 -4.07
C ASP A 403 -13.66 -19.77 -4.54
N ASP A 404 -12.44 -20.31 -4.41
CA ASP A 404 -12.20 -21.78 -4.43
C ASP A 404 -12.68 -22.49 -3.14
N HIS A 405 -13.30 -21.75 -2.22
CA HIS A 405 -13.86 -22.22 -0.94
C HIS A 405 -12.83 -22.75 0.09
N GLU A 406 -11.55 -22.43 -0.06
CA GLU A 406 -10.60 -22.58 1.05
C GLU A 406 -10.93 -21.57 2.17
N THR A 407 -10.82 -21.99 3.43
CA THR A 407 -11.19 -21.16 4.59
C THR A 407 -10.07 -21.07 5.62
N LEU A 408 -9.62 -19.86 5.91
CA LEU A 408 -8.69 -19.56 7.01
C LEU A 408 -9.46 -19.01 8.22
N ARG A 409 -9.10 -19.46 9.42
CA ARG A 409 -9.69 -19.00 10.69
C ARG A 409 -8.66 -18.26 11.53
N ILE A 410 -9.01 -17.04 11.92
CA ILE A 410 -8.20 -16.16 12.76
C ILE A 410 -8.86 -16.10 14.14
N PRO A 411 -8.22 -16.64 15.19
CA PRO A 411 -8.76 -16.51 16.54
C PRO A 411 -8.62 -15.07 17.03
N VAL A 412 -9.67 -14.59 17.70
CA VAL A 412 -9.73 -13.27 18.32
C VAL A 412 -9.98 -13.45 19.80
N HIS A 413 -9.11 -12.88 20.64
CA HIS A 413 -9.19 -12.92 22.09
C HIS A 413 -9.34 -11.49 22.62
N LEU A 414 -10.48 -11.21 23.26
CA LEU A 414 -10.80 -9.90 23.81
C LEU A 414 -10.90 -9.98 25.34
N THR A 415 -10.01 -9.30 26.04
CA THR A 415 -10.09 -9.12 27.50
C THR A 415 -10.86 -7.85 27.82
N VAL A 416 -12.06 -8.00 28.37
CA VAL A 416 -12.87 -6.86 28.84
C VAL A 416 -12.55 -6.61 30.32
N THR A 417 -12.06 -5.43 30.66
CA THR A 417 -11.64 -5.06 32.01
C THR A 417 -12.71 -4.24 32.75
N PRO A 418 -12.73 -4.24 34.10
CA PRO A 418 -13.56 -3.31 34.86
C PRO A 418 -13.17 -1.85 34.57
N LYS A 419 -14.15 -1.01 34.25
CA LYS A 419 -13.93 0.41 33.94
C LYS A 419 -13.81 1.20 35.23
N VAL A 420 -12.60 1.65 35.55
CA VAL A 420 -12.28 2.51 36.68
C VAL A 420 -12.19 3.95 36.20
N ILE A 421 -12.91 4.87 36.84
CA ILE A 421 -12.80 6.31 36.57
C ILE A 421 -12.49 7.09 37.84
N SER A 422 -11.53 8.00 37.72
CA SER A 422 -11.21 9.04 38.70
C SER A 422 -12.27 10.15 38.58
N THR A 423 -12.73 10.67 39.72
CA THR A 423 -13.92 11.52 39.82
C THR A 423 -13.82 12.56 40.94
N ASP A 424 -14.59 13.64 40.80
CA ASP A 424 -14.76 14.64 41.86
C ASP A 424 -15.80 14.21 42.92
N SER A 425 -16.01 15.06 43.94
CA SER A 425 -17.01 14.81 45.00
C SER A 425 -18.47 14.77 44.52
N THR A 426 -18.78 15.30 43.34
CA THR A 426 -20.10 15.18 42.69
C THR A 426 -20.23 13.89 41.87
N GLY A 427 -19.08 13.28 41.53
CA GLY A 427 -18.96 12.10 40.71
C GLY A 427 -18.90 12.40 39.21
N MET A 428 -18.49 13.59 38.80
CA MET A 428 -18.06 13.83 37.41
C MET A 428 -16.64 13.31 37.23
N GLU A 429 -16.36 12.77 36.04
CA GLU A 429 -15.02 12.27 35.67
C GLU A 429 -13.99 13.40 35.66
N LYS A 430 -12.85 13.20 36.33
CA LYS A 430 -11.80 14.22 36.48
C LYS A 430 -10.45 13.52 36.48
N ASN A 431 -9.61 13.78 35.48
CA ASN A 431 -8.35 13.09 35.27
C ASN A 431 -7.11 13.83 35.83
N GLY A 432 -7.25 15.10 36.24
CA GLY A 432 -6.17 15.91 36.83
C GLY A 432 -6.60 16.55 38.15
N TYR A 433 -5.73 16.58 39.16
CA TYR A 433 -6.04 17.04 40.53
C TYR A 433 -5.00 18.03 41.05
N LEU A 434 -5.45 19.15 41.60
CA LEU A 434 -4.62 20.20 42.20
C LEU A 434 -4.36 19.92 43.69
N LEU A 435 -3.38 20.63 44.25
CA LEU A 435 -3.06 20.58 45.69
C LEU A 435 -4.30 20.87 46.55
N GLY A 436 -4.70 19.91 47.38
CA GLY A 436 -5.86 20.00 48.27
C GLY A 436 -7.19 19.52 47.69
N ASP A 437 -7.25 19.06 46.43
CA ASP A 437 -8.42 18.35 45.90
C ASP A 437 -8.64 17.00 46.60
N ASP A 438 -9.89 16.52 46.63
CA ASP A 438 -10.24 15.15 47.01
C ASP A 438 -10.44 14.27 45.75
N VAL A 439 -9.78 13.10 45.69
CA VAL A 439 -9.94 12.10 44.61
C VAL A 439 -10.99 11.07 45.00
N TYR A 440 -12.07 11.00 44.23
CA TYR A 440 -13.08 9.94 44.32
C TYR A 440 -12.91 8.97 43.16
N VAL A 441 -13.42 7.74 43.30
CA VAL A 441 -13.48 6.75 42.22
C VAL A 441 -14.88 6.16 42.09
N LYS A 442 -15.27 5.86 40.84
CA LYS A 442 -16.36 4.95 40.50
C LYS A 442 -15.81 3.79 39.68
N VAL A 443 -16.43 2.63 39.79
CA VAL A 443 -16.04 1.44 39.02
C VAL A 443 -17.28 0.73 38.48
N TYR A 444 -17.17 0.20 37.26
CA TYR A 444 -18.22 -0.56 36.57
C TYR A 444 -17.65 -1.89 36.03
N GLY A 445 -18.50 -2.91 35.91
CA GLY A 445 -18.12 -4.22 35.35
C GLY A 445 -17.41 -5.17 36.32
N LEU A 446 -17.39 -4.87 37.63
CA LEU A 446 -16.83 -5.77 38.64
C LEU A 446 -17.71 -7.01 38.84
N ILE A 447 -17.14 -8.09 39.38
CA ILE A 447 -17.92 -9.25 39.82
C ILE A 447 -18.86 -8.78 40.96
N PRO A 448 -20.17 -9.05 40.92
CA PRO A 448 -21.10 -8.60 41.96
C PRO A 448 -20.81 -9.17 43.36
N ASP A 449 -21.21 -8.43 44.40
CA ASP A 449 -21.10 -8.81 45.83
C ASP A 449 -19.70 -9.30 46.27
N THR A 450 -18.65 -8.86 45.58
CA THR A 450 -17.26 -9.32 45.72
C THR A 450 -16.39 -8.25 46.39
N GLN A 451 -15.44 -8.69 47.22
CA GLN A 451 -14.54 -7.78 47.94
C GLN A 451 -13.32 -7.42 47.08
N TYR A 452 -13.08 -6.12 46.92
CA TYR A 452 -11.92 -5.54 46.27
C TYR A 452 -11.13 -4.67 47.26
N ARG A 453 -9.85 -4.43 46.98
CA ARG A 453 -9.06 -3.35 47.59
C ARG A 453 -8.68 -2.33 46.53
N ILE A 454 -8.81 -1.06 46.86
CA ILE A 454 -8.29 0.03 46.03
C ILE A 454 -6.88 0.38 46.51
N TYR A 455 -5.93 0.42 45.58
CA TYR A 455 -4.57 0.92 45.76
C TYR A 455 -4.35 2.14 44.87
N ILE A 456 -3.51 3.07 45.34
CA ILE A 456 -3.01 4.20 44.55
C ILE A 456 -1.49 4.11 44.54
N GLN A 457 -0.87 4.04 43.36
CA GLN A 457 0.59 3.94 43.21
C GLN A 457 1.07 4.61 41.91
N PRO A 458 2.35 4.98 41.77
CA PRO A 458 2.84 5.67 40.58
C PRO A 458 2.76 4.82 39.30
N ASP A 459 2.47 5.48 38.17
CA ASP A 459 2.47 4.91 36.81
C ASP A 459 3.90 4.53 36.36
N PRO A 460 4.15 3.35 35.72
CA PRO A 460 3.18 2.35 35.28
C PRO A 460 3.11 1.07 36.14
N VAL A 461 1.88 0.59 36.34
CA VAL A 461 1.54 -0.77 36.79
C VAL A 461 1.23 -1.65 35.58
N ASN A 462 1.84 -2.84 35.52
CA ASN A 462 1.71 -3.81 34.43
C ASN A 462 1.24 -5.17 34.97
N GLU A 463 0.74 -6.02 34.09
CA GLU A 463 0.27 -7.36 34.46
C GLU A 463 1.36 -8.17 35.19
N GLY A 464 1.01 -8.73 36.36
CA GLY A 464 1.93 -9.46 37.24
C GLY A 464 2.76 -8.59 38.20
N ASP A 465 2.71 -7.25 38.12
CA ASP A 465 3.42 -6.39 39.06
C ASP A 465 2.93 -6.57 40.50
N THR A 466 3.86 -6.53 41.45
CA THR A 466 3.56 -6.66 42.88
C THR A 466 2.99 -5.36 43.42
N LEU A 467 1.76 -5.40 43.93
CA LEU A 467 1.05 -4.23 44.46
C LEU A 467 1.78 -3.66 45.68
N ILE A 468 2.23 -2.41 45.58
CA ILE A 468 3.05 -1.79 46.63
C ILE A 468 2.14 -1.27 47.74
N ASN A 469 2.04 -2.03 48.83
CA ASN A 469 1.44 -1.60 50.08
C ASN A 469 2.35 -0.57 50.80
N THR A 470 2.53 0.60 50.19
CA THR A 470 3.37 1.69 50.70
C THR A 470 2.64 2.44 51.82
N PRO A 471 3.20 2.53 53.04
CA PRO A 471 2.69 3.44 54.06
C PRO A 471 3.10 4.88 53.73
N LEU A 472 2.38 5.50 52.79
CA LEU A 472 2.18 6.95 52.80
C LEU A 472 1.15 7.23 53.88
N ASP A 473 1.63 7.35 55.12
CA ASP A 473 0.83 7.36 56.36
C ASP A 473 -0.19 8.52 56.41
N PHE A 474 -1.37 8.36 55.79
CA PHE A 474 -2.68 8.56 56.43
C PHE A 474 -3.92 8.16 55.58
N TYR A 475 -3.81 7.89 54.27
CA TYR A 475 -4.96 7.73 53.37
C TYR A 475 -4.82 6.56 52.37
N GLY A 476 -5.94 5.98 51.91
CA GLY A 476 -5.99 5.27 50.63
C GLY A 476 -5.86 3.74 50.58
N VAL A 477 -6.37 2.99 51.57
CA VAL A 477 -6.70 1.56 51.37
C VAL A 477 -8.10 1.26 51.89
N GLU A 478 -9.12 1.54 51.08
CA GLU A 478 -10.48 1.07 51.35
C GLU A 478 -10.68 -0.35 50.80
N SER A 479 -11.17 -1.26 51.66
CA SER A 479 -11.71 -2.54 51.20
C SER A 479 -13.20 -2.36 50.88
N VAL A 480 -13.53 -2.30 49.60
CA VAL A 480 -14.88 -2.04 49.12
C VAL A 480 -15.53 -3.36 48.67
N ILE A 481 -16.84 -3.49 48.85
CA ILE A 481 -17.63 -4.59 48.28
C ILE A 481 -18.40 -4.02 47.09
N SER A 482 -18.28 -4.66 45.92
CA SER A 482 -19.05 -4.29 44.73
C SER A 482 -20.56 -4.49 44.97
N SER A 483 -21.37 -3.66 44.34
CA SER A 483 -22.83 -3.80 44.39
C SER A 483 -23.31 -5.13 43.79
N PRO A 484 -24.59 -5.51 44.02
CA PRO A 484 -25.27 -6.56 43.24
C PRO A 484 -25.37 -6.29 41.73
N THR A 485 -24.93 -5.12 41.26
CA THR A 485 -24.83 -4.72 39.84
C THR A 485 -23.38 -4.59 39.35
N GLY A 486 -22.39 -5.06 40.12
CA GLY A 486 -20.98 -5.04 39.71
C GLY A 486 -20.35 -3.64 39.71
N GLN A 487 -20.76 -2.77 40.63
CA GLN A 487 -20.36 -1.36 40.64
C GLN A 487 -19.82 -0.91 42.00
N ILE A 488 -18.89 0.04 41.98
CA ILE A 488 -18.49 0.85 43.14
C ILE A 488 -19.02 2.27 42.92
N ALA A 489 -19.75 2.77 43.92
CA ALA A 489 -20.30 4.14 43.94
C ALA A 489 -19.18 5.19 44.11
N ASN A 490 -19.53 6.48 44.18
CA ASN A 490 -18.55 7.56 44.30
C ASN A 490 -17.81 7.50 45.66
N THR A 491 -16.67 6.83 45.70
CA THR A 491 -15.93 6.52 46.93
C THR A 491 -14.67 7.38 47.01
N LEU A 492 -14.48 8.07 48.14
CA LEU A 492 -13.28 8.87 48.42
C LEU A 492 -12.07 7.95 48.62
N ILE A 493 -11.06 8.05 47.75
CA ILE A 493 -9.86 7.22 47.84
C ILE A 493 -8.62 8.00 48.29
N TRP A 494 -8.55 9.30 48.00
CA TRP A 494 -7.48 10.19 48.48
C TRP A 494 -8.11 11.50 48.95
N GLN A 495 -7.98 11.79 50.25
CA GLN A 495 -8.43 13.07 50.79
C GLN A 495 -7.31 14.12 50.68
N SER A 496 -7.65 15.29 50.12
CA SER A 496 -6.82 16.49 50.08
C SER A 496 -5.38 16.25 49.62
N VAL A 497 -5.20 16.01 48.31
CA VAL A 497 -3.91 15.75 47.63
C VAL A 497 -2.79 16.62 48.21
N LEU A 498 -1.80 15.97 48.80
CA LEU A 498 -0.65 16.63 49.43
C LEU A 498 0.51 16.72 48.45
N SER A 499 1.33 17.76 48.62
CA SER A 499 2.34 18.25 47.66
C SER A 499 3.11 17.17 46.90
N SER A 500 2.73 16.94 45.64
CA SER A 500 3.63 16.44 44.61
C SER A 500 4.56 17.59 44.16
N PRO A 501 5.86 17.34 43.95
CA PRO A 501 6.78 18.33 43.40
C PRO A 501 6.74 18.46 41.86
N TRP A 502 6.01 17.59 41.15
CA TRP A 502 5.91 17.56 39.68
C TRP A 502 4.51 17.10 39.22
N ASN A 503 4.26 17.12 37.90
CA ASN A 503 3.10 16.44 37.31
C ASN A 503 3.30 14.92 37.35
N GLU A 504 2.99 14.31 38.49
CA GLU A 504 3.11 12.87 38.75
C GLU A 504 1.84 12.12 38.32
N LYS A 505 2.02 10.97 37.66
CA LYS A 505 0.93 10.09 37.19
C LYS A 505 0.71 8.93 38.15
N TRP A 506 -0.55 8.61 38.39
CA TRP A 506 -0.98 7.65 39.39
C TRP A 506 -1.95 6.62 38.77
N ASP A 507 -1.62 5.35 38.97
CA ASP A 507 -2.50 4.22 38.71
C ASP A 507 -3.39 3.95 39.94
N ILE A 508 -4.69 3.82 39.68
CA ILE A 508 -5.71 3.33 40.61
C ILE A 508 -5.92 1.86 40.28
N VAL A 509 -5.55 0.97 41.20
CA VAL A 509 -5.63 -0.49 40.99
C VAL A 509 -6.66 -1.11 41.93
N LEU A 510 -7.54 -1.95 41.39
CA LEU A 510 -8.56 -2.68 42.15
C LEU A 510 -8.27 -4.20 42.20
N ASP A 511 -7.54 -4.61 43.24
CA ASP A 511 -7.20 -6.01 43.60
C ASP A 511 -8.44 -6.80 44.01
N ASN A 512 -8.81 -7.80 43.21
CA ASN A 512 -9.88 -8.74 43.52
C ASN A 512 -9.43 -9.72 44.62
N CYS A 513 -9.89 -9.50 45.85
CA CYS A 513 -9.47 -10.30 47.02
C CYS A 513 -9.87 -11.79 46.97
N ALA A 514 -10.59 -12.23 45.93
CA ALA A 514 -11.00 -13.61 45.69
C ALA A 514 -10.39 -14.25 44.43
N ALA A 515 -9.64 -13.51 43.61
CA ALA A 515 -8.99 -13.99 42.39
C ALA A 515 -7.45 -13.80 42.45
N GLY A 516 -6.74 -14.35 41.46
CA GLY A 516 -5.30 -14.15 41.30
C GLY A 516 -4.42 -14.65 42.46
N THR A 517 -3.17 -14.17 42.49
CA THR A 517 -2.25 -14.36 43.62
C THR A 517 -2.27 -13.08 44.46
N ALA A 518 -3.08 -13.05 45.52
CA ALA A 518 -3.35 -11.86 46.33
C ALA A 518 -2.11 -11.00 46.61
N GLY A 519 -2.04 -9.82 45.97
CA GLY A 519 -0.88 -8.92 45.99
C GLY A 519 -0.12 -8.76 44.66
N THR A 520 -0.54 -9.41 43.57
CA THR A 520 -0.06 -9.13 42.20
C THR A 520 -1.23 -8.79 41.29
N TYR A 521 -1.09 -7.74 40.46
CA TYR A 521 -2.14 -7.27 39.54
C TYR A 521 -2.45 -8.25 38.41
N ASP A 522 -3.73 -8.57 38.19
CA ASP A 522 -4.24 -9.43 37.11
C ASP A 522 -5.34 -8.71 36.31
N ILE A 523 -5.00 -8.26 35.10
CA ILE A 523 -5.85 -7.43 34.23
C ILE A 523 -7.17 -8.09 33.81
N ALA A 524 -7.32 -9.41 33.94
CA ALA A 524 -8.55 -10.12 33.60
C ALA A 524 -9.63 -10.03 34.70
N TYR A 525 -9.27 -9.65 35.94
CA TYR A 525 -10.18 -9.62 37.10
C TYR A 525 -10.09 -8.34 37.93
N ASP A 526 -8.98 -7.61 37.83
CA ASP A 526 -8.72 -6.35 38.52
C ASP A 526 -9.08 -5.15 37.63
N GLY A 527 -9.45 -4.03 38.24
CA GLY A 527 -9.68 -2.77 37.54
C GLY A 527 -8.44 -1.87 37.55
N LEU A 528 -8.16 -1.18 36.43
CA LEU A 528 -7.13 -0.15 36.33
C LEU A 528 -7.74 1.17 35.84
N GLY A 529 -7.44 2.26 36.54
CA GLY A 529 -7.79 3.63 36.16
C GLY A 529 -6.61 4.57 36.41
N ARG A 530 -6.64 5.79 35.87
CA ARG A 530 -5.52 6.73 35.94
C ARG A 530 -5.97 8.14 36.32
N PHE A 531 -5.03 8.89 36.88
CA PHE A 531 -5.10 10.34 37.02
C PHE A 531 -3.69 10.92 37.15
N GLU A 532 -3.57 12.23 37.06
CA GLU A 532 -2.35 12.97 37.36
C GLU A 532 -2.57 14.02 38.45
N THR A 533 -1.57 14.21 39.31
CA THR A 533 -1.54 15.34 40.24
C THR A 533 -0.85 16.50 39.53
N LEU A 534 -1.55 17.61 39.34
CA LEU A 534 -1.06 18.80 38.69
C LEU A 534 -0.28 19.67 39.68
N ALA A 535 0.86 20.19 39.25
CA ALA A 535 1.53 21.26 39.98
C ALA A 535 0.63 22.50 40.06
N SER A 536 0.77 23.29 41.13
CA SER A 536 0.16 24.63 41.15
C SER A 536 0.88 25.52 40.14
N ASP A 537 0.14 26.10 39.20
CA ASP A 537 0.74 26.96 38.19
C ASP A 537 1.41 28.21 38.81
N ILE A 538 2.58 28.53 38.26
CA ILE A 538 3.42 29.68 38.57
C ILE A 538 3.99 30.33 37.29
N THR A 539 3.56 29.87 36.12
CA THR A 539 3.95 30.35 34.79
C THR A 539 3.02 31.51 34.40
N PRO A 540 3.55 32.67 33.93
CA PRO A 540 2.68 33.73 33.45
C PRO A 540 2.30 33.57 31.96
N PRO A 541 1.02 33.78 31.58
CA PRO A 541 0.50 33.47 30.25
C PRO A 541 1.20 34.16 29.09
N VAL A 542 1.60 33.37 28.09
CA VAL A 542 2.36 33.83 26.92
C VAL A 542 1.40 34.45 25.91
N VAL A 543 1.26 35.78 25.98
CA VAL A 543 0.56 36.56 24.95
C VAL A 543 1.40 36.61 23.68
N SER A 544 0.92 35.96 22.63
CA SER A 544 1.56 35.83 21.32
C SER A 544 0.73 36.46 20.19
N SER A 545 1.35 36.61 19.01
CA SER A 545 0.72 37.10 17.77
C SER A 545 -0.15 38.36 17.91
N VAL A 546 0.27 39.33 18.74
CA VAL A 546 -0.44 40.61 18.94
C VAL A 546 -0.46 41.41 17.65
N SER A 547 -1.62 41.47 17.01
CA SER A 547 -1.88 42.15 15.75
C SER A 547 -2.91 43.26 15.93
N LEU A 548 -2.78 44.31 15.11
CA LEU A 548 -3.72 45.42 15.04
C LEU A 548 -4.29 45.47 13.61
N ASN A 549 -5.59 45.68 13.45
CA ASN A 549 -6.17 45.89 12.12
C ASN A 549 -5.72 47.20 11.45
N LYS A 550 -5.14 48.12 12.22
CA LYS A 550 -4.50 49.37 11.80
C LYS A 550 -3.32 49.66 12.71
N THR A 551 -2.13 49.87 12.15
CA THR A 551 -0.97 50.46 12.85
C THR A 551 -0.85 51.96 12.61
N GLU A 552 -1.68 52.54 11.74
CA GLU A 552 -1.78 53.96 11.45
C GLU A 552 -3.25 54.40 11.51
N VAL A 553 -3.54 55.42 12.33
CA VAL A 553 -4.90 55.73 12.81
C VAL A 553 -5.08 57.23 13.06
N THR A 554 -6.31 57.75 13.04
CA THR A 554 -6.60 59.12 13.52
C THR A 554 -6.99 59.12 14.99
N ALA A 555 -6.75 60.20 15.73
CA ALA A 555 -7.15 60.31 17.14
C ALA A 555 -8.67 60.06 17.32
N GLY A 556 -9.02 59.07 18.15
CA GLY A 556 -10.40 58.60 18.33
C GLY A 556 -10.85 57.45 17.41
N ASP A 557 -10.00 56.96 16.49
CA ASP A 557 -10.29 55.75 15.72
C ASP A 557 -10.46 54.51 16.61
N SER A 558 -11.32 53.59 16.18
CA SER A 558 -11.41 52.24 16.73
C SER A 558 -10.36 51.33 16.10
N ILE A 559 -9.51 50.73 16.94
CA ILE A 559 -8.48 49.76 16.55
C ILE A 559 -8.90 48.39 17.08
N LEU A 560 -9.02 47.40 16.20
CA LEU A 560 -9.23 46.00 16.61
C LEU A 560 -7.87 45.39 16.93
N VAL A 561 -7.67 45.08 18.21
CA VAL A 561 -6.56 44.26 18.71
C VAL A 561 -6.98 42.80 18.58
N THR A 562 -6.08 41.94 18.09
CA THR A 562 -6.29 40.48 17.99
C THR A 562 -5.00 39.76 18.39
N CYS A 563 -5.08 38.81 19.33
CA CYS A 563 -3.91 38.06 19.84
C CYS A 563 -4.27 36.64 20.27
N ASN A 564 -3.26 35.78 20.39
CA ASN A 564 -3.39 34.43 20.93
C ASN A 564 -2.65 34.37 22.27
N ALA A 565 -3.37 34.30 23.38
CA ALA A 565 -2.78 34.02 24.69
C ALA A 565 -2.86 32.51 24.95
N ALA A 566 -1.71 31.91 25.27
CA ALA A 566 -1.57 30.49 25.58
C ALA A 566 -0.68 30.31 26.82
N ASP A 567 -0.98 29.27 27.59
CA ASP A 567 -0.39 29.01 28.91
C ASP A 567 -0.54 27.52 29.27
N ASP A 568 0.07 27.05 30.35
CA ASP A 568 -0.15 25.70 30.90
C ASP A 568 -1.38 25.57 31.83
N ASP A 569 -2.01 26.68 32.25
CA ASP A 569 -3.36 26.75 32.85
C ASP A 569 -4.36 27.45 31.87
N GLU A 570 -5.66 27.54 32.22
CA GLU A 570 -6.63 28.27 31.39
C GLU A 570 -6.46 29.79 31.52
N VAL A 571 -6.18 30.47 30.40
CA VAL A 571 -6.22 31.94 30.31
C VAL A 571 -7.63 32.46 30.64
N SER A 572 -7.80 32.99 31.85
CA SER A 572 -9.08 33.44 32.39
C SER A 572 -9.53 34.80 31.81
N SER A 573 -8.59 35.68 31.48
CA SER A 573 -8.88 36.99 30.86
C SER A 573 -7.69 37.55 30.09
N VAL A 574 -7.98 38.36 29.07
CA VAL A 574 -6.99 39.13 28.31
C VAL A 574 -7.49 40.55 28.13
N ALA A 575 -6.61 41.55 28.22
CA ALA A 575 -6.94 42.96 28.04
C ALA A 575 -5.84 43.69 27.26
N ALA A 576 -6.22 44.64 26.40
CA ALA A 576 -5.29 45.52 25.67
C ALA A 576 -5.48 46.98 26.13
N ASP A 577 -4.40 47.61 26.61
CA ASP A 577 -4.40 48.95 27.23
C ASP A 577 -5.50 49.15 28.30
N GLY A 578 -5.84 48.07 29.00
CA GLY A 578 -6.89 48.04 30.04
C GLY A 578 -8.32 47.80 29.54
N VAL A 579 -8.52 47.53 28.24
CA VAL A 579 -9.81 47.11 27.66
C VAL A 579 -9.84 45.59 27.53
N GLU A 580 -10.80 44.95 28.20
CA GLU A 580 -11.03 43.50 28.17
C GLU A 580 -11.37 43.00 26.74
N LEU A 581 -10.74 41.90 26.33
CA LEU A 581 -10.90 41.27 25.02
C LEU A 581 -11.88 40.08 25.11
N VAL A 582 -12.61 39.83 24.02
CA VAL A 582 -13.55 38.70 23.90
C VAL A 582 -12.87 37.53 23.21
N ARG A 583 -12.93 36.35 23.84
CA ARG A 583 -12.43 35.07 23.31
C ARG A 583 -13.38 34.50 22.25
N SER A 584 -12.82 33.99 21.15
CA SER A 584 -13.53 33.33 20.06
C SER A 584 -12.70 32.15 19.55
N GLY A 585 -12.83 31.00 20.22
CA GLY A 585 -11.87 29.90 20.10
C GLY A 585 -10.59 30.22 20.87
N ASP A 586 -9.44 30.05 20.22
CA ASP A 586 -8.11 30.32 20.81
C ASP A 586 -7.65 31.77 20.60
N VAL A 587 -8.45 32.56 19.87
CA VAL A 587 -8.17 33.95 19.51
C VAL A 587 -8.94 34.91 20.42
N TRP A 588 -8.24 35.90 20.96
CA TRP A 588 -8.81 36.98 21.76
C TRP A 588 -8.86 38.27 20.93
N SER A 589 -9.98 38.99 20.94
CA SER A 589 -10.15 40.20 20.15
C SER A 589 -10.99 41.27 20.84
N GLY A 590 -10.67 42.55 20.60
CA GLY A 590 -11.38 43.67 21.22
C GLY A 590 -10.94 45.02 20.66
N ILE A 591 -11.71 46.07 20.97
CA ILE A 591 -11.54 47.40 20.38
C ILE A 591 -10.96 48.38 21.39
N ILE A 592 -9.74 48.86 21.13
CA ILE A 592 -9.17 50.03 21.80
C ILE A 592 -9.44 51.29 20.98
N ILE A 593 -9.39 52.47 21.62
CA ILE A 593 -9.57 53.76 20.96
C ILE A 593 -8.22 54.48 20.87
N ALA A 594 -7.87 54.95 19.67
CA ALA A 594 -6.62 55.65 19.41
C ALA A 594 -6.51 56.93 20.26
N ALA A 595 -5.45 57.04 21.05
CA ALA A 595 -5.10 58.24 21.80
C ALA A 595 -4.76 59.42 20.87
N ALA A 596 -4.54 60.61 21.43
CA ALA A 596 -4.22 61.81 20.65
C ALA A 596 -2.70 62.00 20.46
N GLY A 597 -2.23 61.86 19.21
CA GLY A 597 -0.89 62.24 18.74
C GLY A 597 0.25 61.27 19.09
N GLY A 598 1.16 61.05 18.14
CA GLY A 598 2.37 60.23 18.33
C GLY A 598 2.17 58.72 18.24
N THR A 599 3.23 57.96 18.54
CA THR A 599 3.23 56.49 18.53
C THR A 599 2.97 55.93 19.92
N HIS A 600 1.97 55.06 20.03
CA HIS A 600 1.55 54.41 21.28
C HIS A 600 1.82 52.90 21.18
N VAL A 601 2.49 52.35 22.18
CA VAL A 601 2.68 50.89 22.32
C VAL A 601 1.43 50.30 22.97
N VAL A 602 0.85 49.29 22.34
CA VAL A 602 -0.32 48.56 22.89
C VAL A 602 0.19 47.53 23.87
N ASN A 603 -0.25 47.64 25.11
CA ASN A 603 0.16 46.76 26.21
C ASN A 603 -0.93 45.71 26.39
N VAL A 604 -0.67 44.47 25.96
CA VAL A 604 -1.63 43.37 26.10
C VAL A 604 -1.24 42.51 27.29
N SER A 605 -2.11 42.44 28.29
CA SER A 605 -1.98 41.59 29.47
C SER A 605 -2.89 40.38 29.37
N ALA A 606 -2.41 39.20 29.75
CA ALA A 606 -3.23 38.02 30.04
C ALA A 606 -3.10 37.64 31.52
N ILE A 607 -4.15 37.03 32.04
CA ILE A 607 -4.24 36.45 33.39
C ILE A 607 -4.85 35.05 33.22
N ASP A 608 -4.22 34.04 33.80
CA ASP A 608 -4.64 32.65 33.91
C ASP A 608 -5.68 32.41 35.03
N ALA A 609 -6.08 31.17 35.27
CA ALA A 609 -7.05 30.82 36.32
C ALA A 609 -6.41 30.80 37.72
N SER A 610 -5.10 30.56 37.82
CA SER A 610 -4.31 30.59 39.04
C SER A 610 -3.96 32.01 39.54
N GLY A 611 -4.03 33.00 38.66
CA GLY A 611 -3.85 34.43 38.94
C GLY A 611 -2.45 34.99 38.64
N ASN A 612 -1.63 34.29 37.84
CA ASN A 612 -0.39 34.84 37.31
C ASN A 612 -0.71 35.88 36.19
N ALA A 613 0.30 36.61 35.69
CA ALA A 613 0.05 37.75 34.79
C ALA A 613 1.16 37.96 33.76
N GLY A 614 0.89 37.61 32.51
CA GLY A 614 1.80 37.74 31.38
C GLY A 614 1.50 38.96 30.51
N TRP A 615 2.52 39.46 29.80
CA TRP A 615 2.46 40.77 29.12
C TRP A 615 3.17 40.74 27.76
N ASN A 616 2.56 41.33 26.74
CA ASN A 616 3.17 41.58 25.45
C ASN A 616 2.94 43.03 25.00
N ASN A 617 4.06 43.74 24.78
CA ASN A 617 4.13 45.13 24.38
C ASN A 617 4.92 45.30 23.05
N SER A 618 4.88 44.30 22.15
CA SER A 618 5.69 44.29 20.91
C SER A 618 5.12 45.16 19.79
N THR A 619 3.84 45.53 19.88
CA THR A 619 3.08 46.10 18.77
C THR A 619 2.59 47.50 19.13
N SER A 620 2.60 48.42 18.17
CA SER A 620 2.26 49.83 18.36
C SER A 620 1.42 50.39 17.22
N TYR A 621 0.73 51.49 17.48
CA TYR A 621 0.07 52.30 16.47
C TYR A 621 0.58 53.74 16.49
N THR A 622 0.64 54.38 15.32
CA THR A 622 0.97 55.81 15.19
C THR A 622 -0.28 56.61 14.83
N VAL A 623 -0.50 57.69 15.57
CA VAL A 623 -1.64 58.58 15.37
C VAL A 623 -1.28 59.64 14.34
N ILE A 624 -1.85 59.50 13.15
CA ILE A 624 -1.76 60.45 12.04
C ILE A 624 -2.89 61.47 12.18
N ASP A 625 -2.53 62.74 12.34
CA ASP A 625 -3.47 63.86 12.22
C ASP A 625 -3.97 63.95 10.76
N THR A 626 -5.27 63.80 10.55
CA THR A 626 -5.84 63.70 9.19
C THR A 626 -5.70 65.00 8.42
N VAL A 627 -5.19 64.92 7.19
CA VAL A 627 -5.32 65.99 6.19
C VAL A 627 -6.12 65.45 5.00
N ILE A 628 -7.19 66.15 4.64
CA ILE A 628 -8.03 65.84 3.47
C ILE A 628 -7.32 66.33 2.21
N GLY A 629 -7.35 65.54 1.13
CA GLY A 629 -6.53 65.79 -0.06
C GLY A 629 -6.91 67.03 -0.88
N ASP A 630 -5.91 67.87 -1.16
CA ASP A 630 -6.02 69.04 -2.05
C ASP A 630 -5.91 68.65 -3.54
N THR A 631 -6.61 69.40 -4.40
CA THR A 631 -6.46 69.31 -5.87
C THR A 631 -5.96 70.63 -6.43
N VAL A 632 -4.85 70.60 -7.17
CA VAL A 632 -4.28 71.80 -7.83
C VAL A 632 -5.01 72.08 -9.14
N SER A 633 -5.46 73.32 -9.32
CA SER A 633 -6.10 73.79 -10.54
C SER A 633 -5.22 74.81 -11.27
N ILE A 634 -5.05 74.66 -12.59
CA ILE A 634 -4.21 75.52 -13.43
C ILE A 634 -5.07 76.09 -14.56
N GLY A 635 -5.07 77.41 -14.72
CA GLY A 635 -5.75 78.08 -15.82
C GLY A 635 -5.06 77.89 -17.17
N SER A 636 -5.83 77.99 -18.26
CA SER A 636 -5.30 77.98 -19.63
C SER A 636 -5.23 79.39 -20.22
N ALA A 637 -4.11 79.77 -20.82
CA ALA A 637 -3.95 81.02 -21.56
C ALA A 637 -3.33 80.78 -22.95
N THR A 638 -3.80 81.51 -23.97
CA THR A 638 -3.29 81.46 -25.34
C THR A 638 -2.77 82.84 -25.75
N GLY A 639 -1.68 82.89 -26.52
CA GLY A 639 -1.03 84.14 -26.90
C GLY A 639 -0.19 84.03 -28.17
N SER A 640 -0.02 85.15 -28.86
CA SER A 640 0.77 85.22 -30.10
C SER A 640 2.27 85.20 -29.84
N LYS A 641 3.08 84.83 -30.84
CA LYS A 641 4.56 84.85 -30.78
C LYS A 641 5.09 86.18 -30.21
N GLY A 642 5.94 86.09 -29.17
CA GLY A 642 6.52 87.26 -28.49
C GLY A 642 5.58 88.02 -27.55
N SER A 643 4.35 87.53 -27.31
CA SER A 643 3.44 88.11 -26.32
C SER A 643 3.84 87.73 -24.89
N VAL A 644 3.45 88.57 -23.94
CA VAL A 644 3.45 88.25 -22.52
C VAL A 644 2.05 87.75 -22.13
N VAL A 645 1.99 86.65 -21.37
CA VAL A 645 0.73 86.04 -20.89
C VAL A 645 0.84 85.71 -19.40
N THR A 646 -0.26 85.84 -18.67
CA THR A 646 -0.35 85.49 -17.24
C THR A 646 -1.27 84.29 -17.06
N VAL A 647 -0.83 83.32 -16.25
CA VAL A 647 -1.57 82.10 -15.90
C VAL A 647 -1.83 82.10 -14.41
N GLN A 648 -3.05 81.71 -14.04
CA GLN A 648 -3.50 81.61 -12.66
C GLN A 648 -3.37 80.17 -12.16
N ILE A 649 -2.80 79.97 -10.97
CA ILE A 649 -2.68 78.68 -10.29
C ILE A 649 -3.43 78.76 -8.97
N GLY A 650 -4.39 77.86 -8.75
CA GLY A 650 -5.27 77.85 -7.58
C GLY A 650 -5.20 76.57 -6.76
N LEU A 651 -5.05 76.72 -5.44
CA LEU A 651 -5.04 75.64 -4.43
C LEU A 651 -6.39 75.57 -3.71
N ALA A 652 -7.06 74.42 -3.70
CA ALA A 652 -8.40 74.26 -3.11
C ALA A 652 -8.40 73.24 -1.95
N HIS A 653 -9.02 73.65 -0.82
CA HIS A 653 -9.14 72.97 0.49
C HIS A 653 -7.96 73.10 1.48
N ALA A 654 -6.86 73.75 1.07
CA ALA A 654 -5.74 74.18 1.91
C ALA A 654 -6.12 74.94 3.20
N GLU A 655 -5.92 74.30 4.36
CA GLU A 655 -5.88 74.96 5.69
C GLU A 655 -4.57 74.63 6.45
N ASN A 656 -4.12 75.53 7.33
CA ASN A 656 -2.96 75.35 8.23
C ASN A 656 -1.60 74.93 7.61
N ILE A 657 -1.36 75.23 6.33
CA ILE A 657 -0.09 74.90 5.65
C ILE A 657 1.12 75.60 6.29
N THR A 658 2.19 74.84 6.57
CA THR A 658 3.51 75.35 6.99
C THR A 658 4.64 74.77 6.13
N GLY A 659 5.57 75.63 5.68
CA GLY A 659 6.86 75.21 5.11
C GLY A 659 6.90 74.91 3.60
N VAL A 660 5.79 75.02 2.88
CA VAL A 660 5.70 74.60 1.48
C VAL A 660 6.39 75.59 0.53
N SER A 661 7.28 75.08 -0.32
CA SER A 661 8.02 75.85 -1.34
C SER A 661 7.68 75.35 -2.76
N PRO A 662 6.56 75.79 -3.35
CA PRO A 662 6.14 75.28 -4.66
C PRO A 662 7.17 75.62 -5.74
N THR A 663 7.57 74.59 -6.49
CA THR A 663 8.48 74.66 -7.63
C THR A 663 7.68 74.43 -8.92
N ILE A 664 7.77 75.39 -9.84
CA ILE A 664 7.16 75.31 -11.17
C ILE A 664 8.25 75.01 -12.19
N THR A 665 8.10 73.91 -12.90
CA THR A 665 9.01 73.49 -13.99
C THR A 665 8.36 73.82 -15.34
N TYR A 666 9.14 74.35 -16.27
CA TYR A 666 8.71 74.75 -17.62
C TYR A 666 9.84 74.49 -18.63
N ASN A 667 9.50 74.43 -19.93
CA ASN A 667 10.51 74.27 -20.98
C ASN A 667 11.12 75.64 -21.35
N PRO A 668 12.41 75.92 -21.01
CA PRO A 668 13.03 77.21 -21.25
C PRO A 668 13.28 77.51 -22.74
N SER A 669 13.21 76.48 -23.59
CA SER A 669 13.31 76.61 -25.05
C SER A 669 11.99 77.03 -25.72
N VAL A 670 10.91 77.23 -24.94
CA VAL A 670 9.56 77.57 -25.44
C VAL A 670 8.96 78.76 -24.68
N VAL A 671 9.21 78.88 -23.36
CA VAL A 671 8.76 80.03 -22.56
C VAL A 671 9.82 80.47 -21.56
N GLN A 672 9.81 81.75 -21.22
CA GLN A 672 10.60 82.32 -20.13
C GLN A 672 9.66 82.95 -19.09
N VAL A 673 9.87 82.64 -17.80
CA VAL A 673 9.13 83.27 -16.70
C VAL A 673 9.72 84.65 -16.43
N LEU A 674 8.86 85.68 -16.41
CA LEU A 674 9.24 87.06 -16.15
C LEU A 674 8.97 87.51 -14.71
N ASN A 675 7.86 87.05 -14.12
CA ASN A 675 7.47 87.43 -12.76
C ASN A 675 6.47 86.44 -12.14
N MET A 676 6.40 86.42 -10.80
CA MET A 676 5.44 85.65 -10.00
C MET A 676 4.91 86.53 -8.85
N SER A 677 3.60 86.51 -8.61
CA SER A 677 2.96 87.32 -7.55
C SER A 677 1.69 86.66 -7.00
N VAL A 678 1.44 86.83 -5.70
CA VAL A 678 0.18 86.41 -5.05
C VAL A 678 -0.89 87.49 -5.24
N ASN A 679 -2.14 87.08 -5.48
CA ASN A 679 -3.25 88.01 -5.70
C ASN A 679 -3.79 88.60 -4.38
N THR A 680 -4.34 89.82 -4.43
CA THR A 680 -4.80 90.59 -3.25
C THR A 680 -6.07 90.03 -2.58
N SER A 681 -6.66 88.97 -3.13
CA SER A 681 -7.78 88.23 -2.53
C SER A 681 -7.39 87.44 -1.26
N VAL A 682 -6.10 87.22 -1.00
CA VAL A 682 -5.60 86.45 0.15
C VAL A 682 -5.15 87.40 1.26
N VAL A 683 -5.81 87.34 2.42
CA VAL A 683 -5.73 88.41 3.45
C VAL A 683 -4.36 88.48 4.16
N THR A 684 -3.70 87.35 4.39
CA THR A 684 -2.33 87.31 4.96
C THR A 684 -1.55 86.09 4.47
N MET A 685 -0.65 86.30 3.49
CA MET A 685 0.54 85.48 3.26
C MET A 685 1.76 86.40 3.33
N ASP A 686 2.80 86.03 4.08
CA ASP A 686 4.07 86.75 4.06
C ASP A 686 5.04 86.07 3.09
N MET A 687 5.36 86.74 1.98
CA MET A 687 6.34 86.27 1.01
C MET A 687 7.76 86.54 1.53
N GLN A 688 8.26 85.67 2.40
CA GLN A 688 9.62 85.71 2.93
C GLN A 688 10.67 85.33 1.87
N GLY A 689 10.86 86.21 0.89
CA GLY A 689 11.90 86.11 -0.14
C GLY A 689 11.44 86.52 -1.53
N THR A 690 12.38 87.05 -2.33
CA THR A 690 12.18 87.28 -3.76
C THR A 690 12.02 85.94 -4.48
N PRO A 691 11.03 85.74 -5.38
CA PRO A 691 10.92 84.51 -6.18
C PRO A 691 12.22 84.22 -6.95
N ASN A 692 12.69 82.97 -6.88
CA ASN A 692 13.92 82.54 -7.52
C ASN A 692 13.60 81.86 -8.86
N ILE A 693 13.91 82.56 -9.97
CA ILE A 693 13.53 82.16 -11.32
C ILE A 693 14.80 81.86 -12.13
N ASP A 694 15.01 80.60 -12.50
CA ASP A 694 16.10 80.17 -13.38
C ASP A 694 15.55 79.73 -14.74
N ASN A 695 15.53 80.70 -15.67
CA ASN A 695 15.18 80.51 -17.08
C ASN A 695 16.21 79.67 -17.87
N THR A 696 17.32 79.25 -17.26
CA THR A 696 18.31 78.34 -17.86
C THR A 696 17.98 76.89 -17.55
N ALA A 697 17.65 76.61 -16.27
CA ALA A 697 17.27 75.29 -15.80
C ALA A 697 15.78 74.95 -16.05
N GLY A 698 14.96 75.92 -16.46
CA GLY A 698 13.53 75.73 -16.67
C GLY A 698 12.74 75.62 -15.35
N MET A 699 13.20 76.30 -14.29
CA MET A 699 12.59 76.25 -12.96
C MET A 699 12.27 77.65 -12.44
N ALA A 700 11.19 77.75 -11.66
CA ALA A 700 10.87 78.90 -10.84
C ALA A 700 10.39 78.41 -9.47
N ARG A 701 10.89 79.03 -8.39
CA ARG A 701 10.61 78.63 -7.01
C ARG A 701 10.17 79.83 -6.18
N MET A 702 9.17 79.61 -5.33
CA MET A 702 8.79 80.53 -4.27
C MET A 702 8.57 79.75 -2.97
N SER A 703 8.56 80.44 -1.84
CA SER A 703 8.26 79.86 -0.53
C SER A 703 7.05 80.55 0.07
N LEU A 704 6.14 79.77 0.67
CA LEU A 704 4.90 80.27 1.27
C LEU A 704 4.89 79.94 2.77
N THR A 705 4.86 80.98 3.61
CA THR A 705 4.93 80.84 5.07
C THR A 705 4.01 81.85 5.75
N SER A 706 2.97 81.37 6.44
CA SER A 706 2.17 82.18 7.37
C SER A 706 1.33 81.27 8.26
N ALA A 707 1.49 81.39 9.57
CA ALA A 707 0.60 80.71 10.52
C ALA A 707 -0.80 81.36 10.50
N GLY A 708 -1.85 80.55 10.42
CA GLY A 708 -3.24 81.02 10.54
C GLY A 708 -3.91 81.56 9.28
N ILE A 709 -3.66 80.98 8.10
CA ILE A 709 -4.55 81.20 6.95
C ILE A 709 -5.86 80.43 7.18
N THR A 710 -7.00 81.10 6.99
CA THR A 710 -8.33 80.47 6.85
C THR A 710 -9.00 81.02 5.59
N VAL A 711 -9.32 80.16 4.63
CA VAL A 711 -9.77 80.58 3.28
C VAL A 711 -11.29 80.75 3.26
N ALA A 712 -11.78 81.95 3.53
CA ALA A 712 -13.21 82.30 3.53
C ALA A 712 -13.79 82.49 2.10
N GLY A 713 -13.64 81.48 1.25
CA GLY A 713 -14.25 81.42 -0.09
C GLY A 713 -13.39 81.96 -1.24
N THR A 714 -13.55 81.32 -2.40
CA THR A 714 -12.70 81.43 -3.61
C THR A 714 -11.21 81.11 -3.40
N THR A 715 -10.76 80.13 -4.17
CA THR A 715 -9.40 79.58 -4.24
C THR A 715 -8.30 80.65 -4.16
N PRO A 716 -7.31 80.57 -3.24
CA PRO A 716 -6.12 81.42 -3.29
C PRO A 716 -5.37 81.22 -4.61
N ILE A 717 -5.05 82.33 -5.28
CA ILE A 717 -4.43 82.34 -6.62
C ILE A 717 -3.03 82.94 -6.58
N VAL A 718 -2.08 82.23 -7.21
CA VAL A 718 -0.79 82.76 -7.64
C VAL A 718 -0.86 83.10 -9.13
N ASP A 719 -0.50 84.32 -9.48
CA ASP A 719 -0.42 84.80 -10.87
C ASP A 719 1.04 84.69 -11.36
N VAL A 720 1.26 83.89 -12.40
CA VAL A 720 2.59 83.64 -13.00
C VAL A 720 2.63 84.19 -14.42
N THR A 721 3.63 85.02 -14.74
CA THR A 721 3.70 85.75 -16.01
C THR A 721 4.87 85.28 -16.87
N PHE A 722 4.57 84.86 -18.10
CA PHE A 722 5.47 84.24 -19.07
C PHE A 722 5.66 85.12 -20.31
N HIS A 723 6.85 85.06 -20.92
CA HIS A 723 7.13 85.51 -22.28
C HIS A 723 7.23 84.30 -23.22
N LEU A 724 6.49 84.31 -24.32
CA LEU A 724 6.50 83.21 -25.29
C LEU A 724 7.70 83.31 -26.25
N ALA A 725 8.65 82.38 -26.13
CA ALA A 725 9.91 82.35 -26.86
C ALA A 725 9.84 81.41 -28.09
N ASP A 726 10.61 81.74 -29.12
CA ASP A 726 10.58 81.04 -30.41
C ASP A 726 11.50 79.82 -30.45
N ASN A 727 11.03 78.70 -31.01
CA ASN A 727 11.73 77.88 -32.01
C ASN A 727 10.96 76.59 -32.34
N ASN A 728 10.11 76.64 -33.39
CA ASN A 728 9.60 75.53 -34.26
C ASN A 728 8.13 75.65 -34.74
N GLY A 729 7.51 76.82 -34.63
CA GLY A 729 6.43 77.23 -35.56
C GLY A 729 5.07 76.51 -35.46
N LEU A 730 4.81 75.74 -34.40
CA LEU A 730 3.48 75.21 -34.08
C LEU A 730 2.76 76.11 -33.07
N SER A 731 1.45 76.26 -33.25
CA SER A 731 0.57 76.89 -32.26
C SER A 731 0.35 75.90 -31.11
N THR A 732 1.23 75.93 -30.11
CA THR A 732 1.16 75.03 -28.96
C THR A 732 0.26 75.59 -27.86
N ASP A 733 -0.77 74.83 -27.48
CA ASP A 733 -1.38 74.98 -26.15
C ASP A 733 -0.29 74.82 -25.08
N LEU A 734 -0.32 75.67 -24.04
CA LEU A 734 0.55 75.54 -22.87
C LEU A 734 0.09 74.38 -21.98
N LYS A 735 0.35 73.14 -22.44
CA LYS A 735 0.23 71.93 -21.62
C LYS A 735 1.46 71.79 -20.75
N PHE A 736 1.31 72.11 -19.47
CA PHE A 736 2.27 71.77 -18.43
C PHE A 736 2.35 70.25 -18.29
N VAL A 737 3.54 69.69 -18.52
CA VAL A 737 3.82 68.25 -18.33
C VAL A 737 4.40 68.08 -16.93
N ASN A 738 3.83 67.17 -16.14
CA ASN A 738 4.17 66.91 -14.73
C ASN A 738 4.16 68.15 -13.81
N THR A 739 2.99 68.60 -13.38
CA THR A 739 2.87 69.37 -12.13
C THR A 739 2.90 68.45 -10.91
N ALA A 740 4.08 67.91 -10.62
CA ALA A 740 4.38 67.32 -9.33
C ALA A 740 4.75 68.43 -8.33
N MET A 741 3.85 68.73 -7.38
CA MET A 741 4.27 69.44 -6.16
C MET A 741 5.04 68.46 -5.30
N MET A 742 6.37 68.51 -5.37
CA MET A 742 7.25 67.76 -4.48
C MET A 742 7.11 68.31 -3.06
N LEU A 743 6.30 67.63 -2.25
CA LEU A 743 6.42 67.68 -0.80
C LEU A 743 7.58 66.73 -0.44
N SER A 744 8.76 67.28 -0.19
CA SER A 744 9.87 66.54 0.44
C SER A 744 9.46 66.16 1.87
N ASP A 745 9.72 64.96 2.38
CA ASP A 745 10.49 63.80 1.90
C ASP A 745 9.93 62.57 2.66
N THR A 746 9.96 61.29 2.23
CA THR A 746 10.66 60.58 1.15
C THR A 746 9.73 59.56 0.44
N ASP A 747 10.16 58.99 -0.69
CA ASP A 747 9.45 57.93 -1.45
C ASP A 747 9.15 56.64 -0.63
N PHE A 748 8.19 55.76 -0.95
CA PHE A 748 7.59 55.40 -2.25
C PHE A 748 6.07 55.17 -2.18
N ASN A 749 5.38 55.27 -3.33
CA ASN A 749 3.97 54.84 -3.49
C ASN A 749 3.78 54.09 -4.82
N ALA A 750 2.92 53.07 -4.84
CA ALA A 750 2.53 52.31 -6.03
C ALA A 750 1.02 52.47 -6.31
N PHE A 751 0.61 52.41 -7.58
CA PHE A 751 -0.80 52.57 -7.99
C PHE A 751 -1.57 51.25 -8.02
N ALA A 752 -2.88 51.34 -7.76
CA ALA A 752 -3.81 50.20 -7.67
C ALA A 752 -4.13 49.55 -9.04
N PRO A 753 -4.53 48.25 -9.07
CA PRO A 753 -4.78 47.50 -10.30
C PRO A 753 -6.16 47.78 -10.93
N ALA A 754 -6.32 47.33 -12.18
CA ALA A 754 -7.60 47.28 -12.89
C ALA A 754 -7.84 45.87 -13.46
N ILE A 755 -9.10 45.43 -13.46
CA ILE A 755 -9.55 44.10 -13.90
C ILE A 755 -10.16 44.22 -15.32
N ILE A 756 -9.97 43.19 -16.15
CA ILE A 756 -10.68 43.00 -17.44
C ILE A 756 -11.26 41.57 -17.46
N GLU A 757 -12.38 41.37 -18.15
CA GLU A 757 -13.38 40.31 -17.90
C GLU A 757 -13.05 38.91 -18.47
N ASP A 758 -11.86 38.72 -19.03
CA ASP A 758 -11.48 37.55 -19.84
C ASP A 758 -10.78 36.41 -19.07
N GLY A 759 -10.58 36.56 -17.76
CA GLY A 759 -10.25 35.43 -16.85
C GLY A 759 -8.78 35.05 -16.69
N SER A 760 -7.82 35.86 -17.15
CA SER A 760 -6.38 35.65 -16.91
C SER A 760 -5.70 36.87 -16.27
N ILE A 761 -4.65 36.63 -15.48
CA ILE A 761 -3.84 37.66 -14.81
C ILE A 761 -2.48 37.74 -15.51
N THR A 762 -1.96 38.96 -15.73
CA THR A 762 -0.59 39.19 -16.21
C THR A 762 0.18 40.00 -15.18
N ILE A 763 1.34 39.49 -14.75
CA ILE A 763 2.31 40.21 -13.91
C ILE A 763 3.58 40.48 -14.74
N LEU A 764 4.30 41.57 -14.44
CA LEU A 764 5.47 42.04 -15.19
C LEU A 764 6.62 42.34 -14.22
N MET A 765 7.67 41.51 -14.24
CA MET A 765 8.75 41.50 -13.23
C MET A 765 10.15 41.36 -13.86
N LYS A 766 11.23 41.51 -13.07
CA LYS A 766 12.59 41.71 -13.63
C LYS A 766 13.78 41.36 -12.68
N GLY A 767 14.31 40.15 -12.80
CA GLY A 767 15.60 39.68 -12.24
C GLY A 767 15.65 39.50 -10.71
N ASP A 768 16.65 38.83 -10.11
CA ASP A 768 17.65 37.88 -10.66
C ASP A 768 17.54 36.53 -9.90
N PHE A 769 17.87 35.43 -10.58
CA PHE A 769 17.16 34.16 -10.41
C PHE A 769 17.98 33.05 -9.69
N ASN A 770 19.26 33.28 -9.37
CA ASN A 770 19.96 32.59 -8.27
C ASN A 770 21.10 33.42 -7.61
N GLY A 771 21.11 34.75 -7.79
CA GLY A 771 21.95 35.66 -7.00
C GLY A 771 23.41 35.76 -7.42
N ASN A 772 23.72 35.50 -8.70
CA ASN A 772 25.08 35.52 -9.24
C ASN A 772 25.35 36.67 -10.24
N ASP A 773 24.35 37.51 -10.55
CA ASP A 773 24.36 38.61 -11.52
C ASP A 773 24.62 38.22 -13.01
N VAL A 774 24.68 36.92 -13.36
CA VAL A 774 24.90 36.42 -14.73
C VAL A 774 24.15 35.11 -15.01
N ILE A 775 23.05 35.20 -15.76
CA ILE A 775 22.27 34.05 -16.27
C ILE A 775 23.16 33.09 -17.08
N ASP A 776 23.16 31.79 -16.74
CA ASP A 776 23.91 30.74 -17.44
C ASP A 776 23.06 29.50 -17.82
N ILE A 777 23.72 28.36 -18.14
CA ILE A 777 23.06 27.14 -18.63
C ILE A 777 22.62 26.18 -17.51
N GLY A 778 23.06 26.42 -16.26
CA GLY A 778 22.58 25.72 -15.06
C GLY A 778 21.13 26.08 -14.72
N ASP A 779 20.78 27.36 -14.85
CA ASP A 779 19.42 27.89 -14.63
C ASP A 779 18.38 27.14 -15.49
N VAL A 780 18.77 26.74 -16.71
CA VAL A 780 17.92 25.98 -17.65
C VAL A 780 17.76 24.50 -17.24
N ALA A 781 18.71 23.93 -16.50
CA ALA A 781 18.64 22.54 -16.03
C ALA A 781 17.75 22.38 -14.79
N GLU A 782 17.65 23.43 -13.96
CA GLU A 782 16.80 23.44 -12.77
C GLU A 782 15.30 23.52 -13.12
N ILE A 783 14.93 24.27 -14.18
CA ILE A 783 13.59 24.25 -14.78
C ILE A 783 13.11 22.81 -15.07
N ALA A 784 13.98 21.96 -15.64
CA ALA A 784 13.63 20.59 -16.00
C ALA A 784 13.42 19.66 -14.78
N ASN A 785 14.10 19.94 -13.66
CA ASN A 785 13.92 19.20 -12.42
C ASN A 785 12.66 19.66 -11.66
N LEU A 786 12.29 20.95 -11.75
CA LEU A 786 11.03 21.46 -11.20
C LEU A 786 9.81 20.92 -11.96
N GLN A 787 9.88 20.79 -13.30
CA GLN A 787 8.84 20.11 -14.09
C GLN A 787 8.64 18.62 -13.75
N SER A 788 9.55 18.00 -12.98
CA SER A 788 9.45 16.61 -12.54
C SER A 788 9.30 16.44 -11.02
N GLY A 789 9.09 17.53 -10.27
CA GLY A 789 8.63 17.51 -8.87
C GLY A 789 9.60 16.97 -7.81
N ASN A 790 10.88 16.76 -8.16
CA ASN A 790 11.87 16.08 -7.30
C ASN A 790 12.76 17.02 -6.46
N LEU A 791 12.36 18.28 -6.25
CA LEU A 791 13.12 19.27 -5.49
C LEU A 791 12.28 19.89 -4.36
N ALA A 792 12.86 19.92 -3.15
CA ALA A 792 12.33 20.70 -2.05
C ALA A 792 12.67 22.18 -2.27
N THR A 793 11.65 23.04 -2.30
CA THR A 793 11.80 24.46 -2.66
C THR A 793 12.44 25.28 -1.53
N THR A 794 13.61 25.84 -1.81
CA THR A 794 14.15 26.98 -1.06
C THR A 794 13.67 28.29 -1.68
N SER A 795 14.00 29.42 -1.04
CA SER A 795 13.76 30.76 -1.56
C SER A 795 14.63 31.16 -2.77
N GLU A 796 15.56 30.30 -3.20
CA GLU A 796 16.37 30.52 -4.41
C GLU A 796 15.82 29.67 -5.58
N ASN A 797 15.47 28.40 -5.37
CA ASN A 797 15.00 27.51 -6.45
C ASN A 797 13.57 27.83 -6.94
N LEU A 798 12.73 28.48 -6.10
CA LEU A 798 11.44 29.04 -6.56
C LEU A 798 11.65 30.07 -7.68
N VAL A 799 12.77 30.77 -7.62
CA VAL A 799 13.18 31.83 -8.51
C VAL A 799 13.82 31.23 -9.78
N VAL A 800 13.28 30.12 -10.31
CA VAL A 800 13.71 29.48 -11.57
C VAL A 800 12.54 28.81 -12.31
N GLY A 801 11.70 28.04 -11.62
CA GLY A 801 10.57 27.32 -12.24
C GLY A 801 9.31 28.17 -12.48
N ASP A 802 9.28 29.37 -11.91
CA ASP A 802 8.24 30.39 -12.06
C ASP A 802 8.62 31.34 -13.21
N PHE A 803 7.84 31.34 -14.29
CA PHE A 803 8.10 32.16 -15.48
C PHE A 803 7.41 33.54 -15.42
N ASN A 804 6.84 33.91 -14.27
CA ASN A 804 6.16 35.20 -14.05
C ASN A 804 6.61 35.96 -12.77
N ASN A 805 7.43 35.32 -11.93
CA ASN A 805 8.14 35.81 -10.75
C ASN A 805 7.27 36.09 -9.50
N ASN A 806 6.10 35.45 -9.38
CA ASN A 806 5.21 35.61 -8.23
C ASN A 806 5.65 34.89 -6.93
N GLY A 807 6.55 33.90 -7.02
CA GLY A 807 7.08 33.15 -5.87
C GLY A 807 6.37 31.84 -5.56
N LEU A 808 5.54 31.33 -6.47
CA LEU A 808 4.99 29.97 -6.51
C LEU A 808 5.03 29.46 -7.97
N ILE A 809 4.85 28.15 -8.16
CA ILE A 809 4.81 27.51 -9.49
C ILE A 809 3.39 26.99 -9.71
N ASP A 810 2.70 27.46 -10.76
CA ASP A 810 1.30 27.10 -11.00
C ASP A 810 0.95 26.79 -12.49
N VAL A 811 -0.33 26.59 -12.79
CA VAL A 811 -0.82 26.18 -14.12
C VAL A 811 -0.58 27.26 -15.20
N TYR A 812 -0.50 28.55 -14.84
CA TYR A 812 -0.23 29.63 -15.80
C TYR A 812 1.22 29.63 -16.30
N ASP A 813 2.16 29.05 -15.55
CA ASP A 813 3.55 28.86 -16.00
C ASP A 813 3.66 27.85 -17.14
N VAL A 814 2.80 26.83 -17.14
CA VAL A 814 2.72 25.82 -18.22
C VAL A 814 2.08 26.40 -19.49
N ALA A 815 1.18 27.38 -19.37
CA ALA A 815 0.43 27.94 -20.50
C ALA A 815 1.32 28.61 -21.56
N LYS A 816 2.46 29.20 -21.16
CA LYS A 816 3.43 29.84 -22.09
C LYS A 816 4.10 28.87 -23.07
N LEU A 817 4.03 27.56 -22.84
CA LEU A 817 4.59 26.54 -23.74
C LEU A 817 3.63 26.15 -24.89
N ALA A 818 2.35 26.52 -24.83
CA ALA A 818 1.34 26.09 -25.80
C ALA A 818 1.41 26.84 -27.14
N ASP A 819 1.76 28.13 -27.13
CA ASP A 819 1.80 29.00 -28.33
C ASP A 819 2.97 28.72 -29.28
N TYR A 820 3.78 27.67 -29.02
CA TYR A 820 4.95 27.35 -29.85
C TYR A 820 4.69 26.42 -31.05
N GLN A 821 3.43 26.00 -31.30
CA GLN A 821 2.99 25.45 -32.60
C GLN A 821 1.52 25.80 -32.97
N LEU A 822 1.25 27.05 -33.35
CA LEU A 822 0.95 27.38 -34.76
C LEU A 822 0.94 28.88 -35.10
#